data_AF-A0AA46I5R3-F1
#
_entry.id   AF-A0AA46I5R3-F1
#
_cell.length_a   1.000
_cell.length_b   1.000
_cell.length_c   1.000
_cell.angle_alpha   90.00
_cell.angle_beta   90.00
_cell.angle_gamma   90.00
#
_symmetry.space_group_name_H-M   'P 1'
#
loop_
_entity.id
_entity.type
_entity.pdbx_description
1 polymer ?
#
loop_
_entity_poly.entity_id
_entity_poly.type
_entity_poly.pdbx_seq_one_letter_code
_entity_poly.pdbx_strand_id
1 'polypeptide(L)'
;MKKHILLLYIILSINILAGDQLNINTDEAVIDFENEEFQAGGGVNFNYDDIKLKAYKLRKLKDKNIIIAEKGVIFNKGDNKVEAYKLTLNIDKNIAIIQDGVSYVEVAGAPKRHNRLYYGGEQFLASYPDKAEVKNAWFTTSHKALKVEKQDDRFKLPYHMSSKRILVYPGKKVIAYNNILYAGRIPIFWMPWYASSLKSDTQAPLFPKIGSNSDEGTYIIWGFDYGIENKNLNGSLALKQSTKKGTFIESFENIYKINDENKGKVSFYDTLIFPRGDYEEQWNFEHQHDYKTKNGELHWKYKNQTINTINAVEDSRSEAEDSGESDPYSNYEQKMSRYELSTQFDKIGKNKDTSIYAYIQYVDNKDVLKEIINNNNENLLNKDNKSEIDNEIQTKLKFDKDNLRYKLYGYYERFEDLDPGSSQSDTKSYNNIDEYRMIDKKYRIDFSYKNTDYDVWRSLSDSERYDDDKELSDYTGDSYNPYTTTQYDEKSLKDVNITLGNYNILKNYKLKFSYSYDKNYEKLNLDEDPFRSSYTNARDRQYNRTVDIIEKNIEQNGYLTELSKDSKRLKLVLGDYKSFAKDRDLYENTGYDEFVNNSNYNIIEYQDSKINTKLGNLNFLINRRYDKYFEKDSLQEFTTKEIVTKNLYNNTGDFYRKYDLKIDNKFSYYMNYFIYNSENRDFNDKVAYISDAEDSKYYRLNGKTLKKDISNELKVLFGNTDTIYNINLVTYNDAYKNKWLKNISLKNSINFNIENKKTIATSYDINNSYQEDNYKNIDNQNYKLELYDDNKEFKYNVSYYKNRVRNETIDTTLDYSDRIRAYNFLKYIDKDIINNFEYSFGEKSKKWWTLEYTITTNTTYDYNDSSGNTVNDYSENILKNQIKINYLVGDKLSEYNNYSYEVIDYNNKLDNNYSYYQNEVSYEYNDLKKDEDKKIIYTDSTGEYQVELSQSEEEKLQRKFLEQVKQERGITTDIFGIDDIADEIIYKKYNKFTLTLRADKNYTKETNFLNALELFKLRLEMHRDENKLVYSYDEENSIYNNVKTLSTSKTHYLEFIKKIGKTDEKWIYKFATKYKTELKDSNSEENLDEVRATIGKEIEFGQWQTSYTLDWNQTYLRYDYTISFSFNLFTFPDKSIGIAKKSTENELKLEAGI
;
A
#
# COMPACT_ATOMS: atom_id res chain seq x y z
N MET A 1 -64.05 59.92 7.01
CA MET A 1 -63.80 59.17 5.76
C MET A 1 -62.39 59.54 5.27
N LYS A 2 -61.70 58.58 4.63
CA LYS A 2 -60.38 58.62 3.97
C LYS A 2 -59.11 58.43 4.84
N LYS A 3 -58.69 57.16 4.86
CA LYS A 3 -57.30 56.69 4.92
C LYS A 3 -56.39 57.53 4.01
N HIS A 4 -55.26 57.95 4.53
CA HIS A 4 -54.04 58.11 3.73
C HIS A 4 -53.02 57.09 4.25
N ILE A 5 -52.79 56.06 3.44
CA ILE A 5 -51.67 55.13 3.54
C ILE A 5 -50.47 55.90 3.00
N LEU A 6 -49.46 56.11 3.84
CA LEU A 6 -48.17 56.63 3.43
C LEU A 6 -47.17 55.49 3.64
N LEU A 7 -46.85 54.77 2.56
CA LEU A 7 -45.74 53.81 2.52
C LEU A 7 -44.45 54.64 2.54
N LEU A 8 -43.80 54.74 3.70
CA LEU A 8 -42.54 55.48 3.85
C LEU A 8 -41.43 54.46 4.15
N TYR A 9 -40.59 54.18 3.15
CA TYR A 9 -39.27 53.55 3.36
C TYR A 9 -38.41 54.58 4.11
N ILE A 10 -38.36 54.49 5.43
CA ILE A 10 -37.51 55.36 6.25
C ILE A 10 -36.19 54.64 6.51
N ILE A 11 -35.15 55.00 5.76
CA ILE A 11 -33.76 54.72 6.14
C ILE A 11 -33.35 55.82 7.12
N LEU A 12 -33.40 55.53 8.42
CA LEU A 12 -33.01 56.48 9.47
C LEU A 12 -31.53 56.27 9.82
N SER A 13 -30.65 57.11 9.28
CA SER A 13 -29.22 57.13 9.63
C SER A 13 -29.00 57.91 10.93
N ILE A 14 -28.88 57.19 12.05
CA ILE A 14 -28.43 57.77 13.32
C ILE A 14 -26.90 57.75 13.34
N ASN A 15 -26.27 58.93 13.29
CA ASN A 15 -24.82 59.06 13.48
C ASN A 15 -24.48 58.75 14.94
N ILE A 16 -23.93 57.56 15.20
CA ILE A 16 -23.19 57.27 16.42
C ILE A 16 -21.74 57.67 16.18
N LEU A 17 -21.12 58.36 17.14
CA LEU A 17 -19.71 58.79 17.13
C LEU A 17 -18.76 57.57 17.14
N ALA A 18 -18.67 56.86 16.02
CA ALA A 18 -17.55 56.04 15.53
C ALA A 18 -17.99 55.28 14.27
N GLY A 19 -17.42 55.64 13.12
CA GLY A 19 -17.14 54.71 12.02
C GLY A 19 -18.25 54.27 11.07
N ASP A 20 -19.36 53.70 11.54
CA ASP A 20 -20.22 52.86 10.69
C ASP A 20 -21.71 53.24 10.68
N GLN A 21 -22.35 53.11 9.52
CA GLN A 21 -23.77 53.40 9.31
C GLN A 21 -24.67 52.35 10.00
N LEU A 22 -25.58 52.82 10.85
CA LEU A 22 -26.61 52.02 11.51
C LEU A 22 -27.81 51.85 10.57
N ASN A 23 -28.12 50.62 10.18
CA ASN A 23 -29.23 50.30 9.27
C ASN A 23 -30.38 49.61 10.03
N ILE A 24 -31.54 50.27 10.08
CA ILE A 24 -32.79 49.72 10.60
C ILE A 24 -33.80 49.64 9.45
N ASN A 25 -34.29 48.43 9.15
CA ASN A 25 -35.26 48.18 8.07
C ASN A 25 -36.50 47.45 8.60
N THR A 26 -37.70 47.89 8.20
CA THR A 26 -38.99 47.29 8.59
C THR A 26 -40.12 47.77 7.68
N ASP A 27 -41.16 46.94 7.47
CA ASP A 27 -42.24 47.19 6.50
C ASP A 27 -43.29 48.19 7.02
N GLU A 28 -43.70 48.05 8.29
CA GLU A 28 -44.58 48.99 9.01
C GLU A 28 -44.18 49.01 10.50
N ALA A 29 -43.79 50.19 11.01
CA ALA A 29 -43.36 50.35 12.40
C ALA A 29 -44.00 51.55 13.11
N VAL A 30 -44.29 51.37 14.39
CA VAL A 30 -44.55 52.42 15.36
C VAL A 30 -43.22 52.82 15.99
N ILE A 31 -42.86 54.09 15.87
CA ILE A 31 -41.62 54.65 16.40
C ILE A 31 -41.96 55.61 17.53
N ASP A 32 -41.43 55.35 18.72
CA ASP A 32 -41.45 56.27 19.85
C ASP A 32 -40.07 56.94 19.95
N PHE A 33 -39.99 58.19 19.48
CA PHE A 33 -38.77 59.00 19.50
C PHE A 33 -38.36 59.45 20.91
N GLU A 34 -39.28 59.51 21.87
CA GLU A 34 -38.94 59.86 23.26
C GLU A 34 -38.25 58.70 23.98
N ASN A 35 -38.63 57.47 23.67
CA ASN A 35 -38.06 56.27 24.30
C ASN A 35 -37.06 55.50 23.42
N GLU A 36 -36.76 56.00 22.21
CA GLU A 36 -35.96 55.31 21.18
C GLU A 36 -36.40 53.85 20.98
N GLU A 37 -37.72 53.67 20.88
CA GLU A 37 -38.39 52.37 20.79
C GLU A 37 -39.05 52.19 19.41
N PHE A 38 -38.86 51.01 18.84
CA PHE A 38 -39.36 50.59 17.54
C PHE A 38 -40.20 49.33 17.72
N GLN A 39 -41.43 49.33 17.20
CA GLN A 39 -42.31 48.16 17.20
C GLN A 39 -42.90 47.95 15.81
N ALA A 40 -42.76 46.74 15.26
CA ALA A 40 -43.22 46.44 13.90
C ALA A 40 -43.90 45.08 13.81
N GLY A 41 -44.98 44.98 13.02
CA GLY A 41 -45.73 43.73 12.81
C GLY A 41 -44.91 42.66 12.07
N GLY A 42 -44.05 43.07 11.13
CA GLY A 42 -43.12 42.20 10.40
C GLY A 42 -41.74 42.02 11.06
N GLY A 43 -41.53 42.65 12.23
CA GLY A 43 -40.23 42.71 12.91
C GLY A 43 -39.36 43.89 12.48
N VAL A 44 -38.48 44.30 13.38
CA VAL A 44 -37.46 45.34 13.19
C VAL A 44 -36.13 44.64 12.96
N ASN A 45 -35.51 44.85 11.79
CA ASN A 45 -34.17 44.36 11.52
C ASN A 45 -33.14 45.44 11.91
N PHE A 46 -32.21 45.09 12.79
CA PHE A 46 -31.10 45.91 13.25
C PHE A 46 -29.79 45.25 12.81
N ASN A 47 -28.99 45.96 12.01
CA ASN A 47 -27.67 45.49 11.59
C ASN A 47 -26.60 46.50 12.00
N TYR A 48 -25.54 46.02 12.66
CA TYR A 48 -24.39 46.80 13.09
C TYR A 48 -23.13 45.92 13.09
N ASP A 49 -22.16 46.22 12.22
CA ASP A 49 -20.95 45.40 11.98
C ASP A 49 -21.28 43.90 11.74
N ASP A 50 -20.79 42.99 12.59
CA ASP A 50 -21.05 41.55 12.53
C ASP A 50 -22.36 41.12 13.23
N ILE A 51 -23.11 42.08 13.80
CA ILE A 51 -24.35 41.85 14.55
C ILE A 51 -25.57 42.02 13.66
N LYS A 52 -26.40 40.98 13.57
CA LYS A 52 -27.73 41.03 12.95
C LYS A 52 -28.78 40.64 13.98
N LEU A 53 -29.73 41.53 14.24
CA LEU A 53 -30.77 41.38 15.25
C LEU A 53 -32.15 41.64 14.64
N LYS A 54 -33.07 40.68 14.72
CA LYS A 54 -34.47 40.85 14.33
C LYS A 54 -35.36 40.69 15.56
N ALA A 55 -36.30 41.61 15.80
CA ALA A 55 -37.27 41.49 16.88
C ALA A 55 -38.54 42.29 16.62
N TYR A 56 -39.69 41.89 17.18
CA TYR A 56 -40.94 42.65 17.02
C TYR A 56 -40.93 43.97 17.80
N LYS A 57 -40.14 44.05 18.87
CA LYS A 57 -39.94 45.24 19.68
C LYS A 57 -38.45 45.45 19.97
N LEU A 58 -37.93 46.64 19.68
CA LEU A 58 -36.52 47.00 19.88
C LEU A 58 -36.43 48.37 20.54
N ARG A 59 -35.65 48.51 21.59
CA ARG A 59 -35.45 49.77 22.33
C ARG A 59 -33.98 50.00 22.62
N LYS A 60 -33.48 51.20 22.35
CA LYS A 60 -32.13 51.62 22.77
C LYS A 60 -32.22 52.43 24.07
N LEU A 61 -31.31 52.19 25.02
CA LEU A 61 -31.23 53.02 26.23
C LEU A 61 -30.49 54.32 25.91
N LYS A 62 -31.12 55.47 26.17
CA LYS A 62 -30.49 56.80 26.03
C LYS A 62 -29.16 56.87 26.80
N ASP A 63 -28.15 57.49 26.18
CA ASP A 63 -26.78 57.68 26.69
C ASP A 63 -25.99 56.38 26.98
N LYS A 64 -26.47 55.21 26.54
CA LYS A 64 -25.78 53.93 26.66
C LYS A 64 -25.86 53.16 25.34
N ASN A 65 -24.78 52.49 24.92
CA ASN A 65 -24.83 51.58 23.77
C ASN A 65 -25.43 50.22 24.14
N ILE A 66 -26.64 50.25 24.73
CA ILE A 66 -27.38 49.07 25.16
C ILE A 66 -28.70 48.99 24.38
N ILE A 67 -28.91 47.85 23.73
CA ILE A 67 -30.12 47.52 22.98
C ILE A 67 -30.91 46.45 23.73
N ILE A 68 -32.21 46.67 23.86
CA ILE A 68 -33.16 45.72 24.44
C ILE A 68 -34.12 45.32 23.32
N ALA A 69 -34.13 44.04 22.98
CA ALA A 69 -35.04 43.45 22.01
C ALA A 69 -35.98 42.46 22.70
N GLU A 70 -37.26 42.50 22.34
CA GLU A 70 -38.32 41.70 22.96
C GLU A 70 -39.26 41.16 21.87
N LYS A 71 -39.79 39.94 22.11
CA LYS A 71 -40.71 39.19 21.24
C LYS A 71 -40.09 38.82 19.89
N GLY A 72 -39.93 37.51 19.65
CA GLY A 72 -39.43 36.98 18.37
C GLY A 72 -38.00 37.44 18.08
N VAL A 73 -37.12 37.40 19.07
CA VAL A 73 -35.74 37.88 18.93
C VAL A 73 -34.90 36.82 18.21
N ILE A 74 -34.30 37.19 17.08
CA ILE A 74 -33.30 36.41 16.36
C ILE A 74 -32.02 37.23 16.37
N PHE A 75 -30.99 36.73 17.05
CA PHE A 75 -29.70 37.39 17.19
C PHE A 75 -28.61 36.53 16.55
N ASN A 76 -27.88 37.13 15.60
CA ASN A 76 -26.73 36.53 14.94
C ASN A 76 -25.49 37.38 15.16
N LYS A 77 -24.37 36.74 15.51
CA LYS A 77 -23.05 37.35 15.55
C LYS A 77 -21.99 36.36 15.09
N GLY A 78 -21.38 36.61 13.92
CA GLY A 78 -20.56 35.61 13.21
C GLY A 78 -21.39 34.35 12.86
N ASP A 79 -20.87 33.16 13.17
CA ASP A 79 -21.55 31.87 12.96
C ASP A 79 -22.53 31.50 14.10
N ASN A 80 -22.60 32.29 15.17
CA ASN A 80 -23.47 32.00 16.31
C ASN A 80 -24.86 32.60 16.11
N LYS A 81 -25.89 31.76 16.21
CA LYS A 81 -27.31 32.13 16.13
C LYS A 81 -28.04 31.80 17.44
N VAL A 82 -28.82 32.74 17.94
CA VAL A 82 -29.70 32.55 19.09
C VAL A 82 -31.10 33.09 18.80
N GLU A 83 -32.11 32.28 19.11
CA GLU A 83 -33.52 32.67 19.07
C GLU A 83 -34.03 32.78 20.51
N ALA A 84 -34.73 33.86 20.86
CA ALA A 84 -35.09 34.13 22.25
C ALA A 84 -36.35 34.99 22.41
N TYR A 85 -36.89 35.01 23.63
CA TYR A 85 -37.96 35.94 23.99
C TYR A 85 -37.44 37.37 24.19
N LYS A 86 -36.29 37.52 24.86
CA LYS A 86 -35.72 38.83 25.19
C LYS A 86 -34.19 38.81 25.15
N LEU A 87 -33.62 39.87 24.61
CA LEU A 87 -32.19 40.13 24.52
C LEU A 87 -31.88 41.51 25.10
N THR A 88 -30.85 41.60 25.93
CA THR A 88 -30.18 42.85 26.29
C THR A 88 -28.74 42.78 25.83
N LEU A 89 -28.39 43.56 24.81
CA LEU A 89 -27.09 43.60 24.17
C LEU A 89 -26.35 44.87 24.60
N ASN A 90 -25.17 44.74 25.19
CA ASN A 90 -24.24 45.84 25.40
C ASN A 90 -23.17 45.81 24.30
N ILE A 91 -23.22 46.77 23.38
CA ILE A 91 -22.36 46.82 22.19
C ILE A 91 -20.90 47.09 22.60
N ASP A 92 -20.66 48.04 23.52
CA ASP A 92 -19.30 48.41 23.96
C ASP A 92 -18.54 47.24 24.60
N LYS A 93 -19.26 46.37 25.32
CA LYS A 93 -18.67 45.24 26.04
C LYS A 93 -18.77 43.91 25.31
N ASN A 94 -19.46 43.84 24.18
CA ASN A 94 -19.78 42.59 23.47
C ASN A 94 -20.44 41.51 24.36
N ILE A 95 -21.27 41.95 25.32
CA ILE A 95 -21.99 41.06 26.24
C ILE A 95 -23.48 41.08 25.91
N ALA A 96 -24.06 39.90 25.78
CA ALA A 96 -25.49 39.70 25.61
C ALA A 96 -26.09 38.93 26.78
N ILE A 97 -27.19 39.44 27.33
CA ILE A 97 -28.04 38.72 28.30
C ILE A 97 -29.30 38.32 27.56
N ILE A 98 -29.55 37.01 27.47
CA ILE A 98 -30.66 36.44 26.71
C ILE A 98 -31.57 35.68 27.68
N GLN A 99 -32.88 35.88 27.59
CA GLN A 99 -33.87 35.19 28.42
C GLN A 99 -34.72 34.27 27.56
N ASP A 100 -34.93 33.04 28.05
CA ASP A 100 -35.64 31.96 27.37
C ASP A 100 -35.15 31.78 25.92
N GLY A 101 -33.86 31.46 25.80
CA GLY A 101 -33.16 31.33 24.52
C GLY A 101 -32.97 29.88 24.08
N VAL A 102 -32.83 29.68 22.77
CA VAL A 102 -32.37 28.44 22.13
C VAL A 102 -31.27 28.78 21.12
N SER A 103 -30.20 27.99 21.13
CA SER A 103 -29.06 28.11 20.22
C SER A 103 -28.54 26.72 19.84
N TYR A 104 -27.56 26.67 18.95
CA TYR A 104 -26.85 25.43 18.60
C TYR A 104 -25.37 25.69 18.36
N VAL A 105 -24.57 24.62 18.49
CA VAL A 105 -23.16 24.59 18.08
C VAL A 105 -22.91 23.41 17.14
N GLU A 106 -21.95 23.55 16.24
CA GLU A 106 -21.55 22.47 15.34
C GLU A 106 -20.56 21.50 16.00
N VAL A 107 -20.71 20.22 15.71
CA VAL A 107 -19.86 19.10 16.13
C VAL A 107 -19.03 18.66 14.92
N ALA A 108 -17.70 18.68 15.05
CA ALA A 108 -16.81 18.26 13.98
C ALA A 108 -16.84 16.73 13.78
N GLY A 109 -16.79 16.26 12.53
CA GLY A 109 -16.85 14.83 12.17
C GLY A 109 -18.28 14.28 12.00
N ALA A 110 -19.31 15.02 12.39
CA ALA A 110 -20.70 14.60 12.21
C ALA A 110 -21.23 14.95 10.80
N PRO A 111 -22.14 14.14 10.21
CA PRO A 111 -22.78 14.45 8.93
C PRO A 111 -23.45 15.83 8.96
N LYS A 112 -23.28 16.63 7.89
CA LYS A 112 -23.72 18.05 7.82
C LYS A 112 -25.20 18.28 8.17
N ARG A 113 -26.07 17.27 8.01
CA ARG A 113 -27.49 17.35 8.40
C ARG A 113 -27.73 17.18 9.91
N HIS A 114 -26.83 16.49 10.60
CA HIS A 114 -26.98 16.10 12.01
C HIS A 114 -25.84 16.64 12.89
N ASN A 115 -25.00 17.54 12.39
CA ASN A 115 -23.81 18.06 13.06
C ASN A 115 -24.10 19.11 14.15
N ARG A 116 -25.33 19.21 14.67
CA ARG A 116 -25.73 20.29 15.59
C ARG A 116 -26.11 19.76 16.96
N LEU A 117 -25.52 20.37 17.99
CA LEU A 117 -25.94 20.23 19.37
C LEU A 117 -26.75 21.48 19.76
N TYR A 118 -28.05 21.31 19.97
CA TYR A 118 -28.95 22.36 20.39
C TYR A 118 -28.92 22.51 21.91
N TYR A 119 -28.96 23.75 22.40
CA TYR A 119 -28.98 24.04 23.82
C TYR A 119 -29.86 25.25 24.13
N GLY A 120 -30.51 25.21 25.29
CA GLY A 120 -31.48 26.21 25.72
C GLY A 120 -31.44 26.43 27.22
N GLY A 121 -32.14 27.45 27.71
CA GLY A 121 -32.26 27.72 29.14
C GLY A 121 -32.88 29.07 29.48
N GLU A 122 -33.09 29.28 30.78
CA GLU A 122 -33.77 30.47 31.31
C GLU A 122 -32.96 31.75 31.08
N GLN A 123 -31.63 31.68 31.24
CA GLN A 123 -30.75 32.84 31.10
C GLN A 123 -29.43 32.45 30.43
N PHE A 124 -29.12 33.09 29.30
CA PHE A 124 -27.80 33.04 28.67
C PHE A 124 -27.04 34.31 29.04
N LEU A 125 -25.80 34.14 29.44
CA LEU A 125 -24.80 35.19 29.57
C LEU A 125 -23.72 34.88 28.53
N ALA A 126 -23.83 35.53 27.38
CA ALA A 126 -22.95 35.29 26.25
C ALA A 126 -21.92 36.41 26.12
N SER A 127 -20.65 36.02 26.14
CA SER A 127 -19.49 36.84 25.76
C SER A 127 -19.04 36.36 24.39
N TYR A 128 -19.63 36.93 23.33
CA TYR A 128 -19.39 36.47 21.97
C TYR A 128 -18.01 36.91 21.44
N PRO A 129 -17.34 36.07 20.62
CA PRO A 129 -17.74 34.72 20.16
C PRO A 129 -17.28 33.57 21.08
N ASP A 130 -16.60 33.88 22.19
CA ASP A 130 -15.76 32.92 22.91
C ASP A 130 -16.51 31.96 23.83
N LYS A 131 -17.60 32.42 24.48
CA LYS A 131 -18.27 31.67 25.54
C LYS A 131 -19.73 32.07 25.73
N ALA A 132 -20.59 31.07 25.90
CA ALA A 132 -21.95 31.25 26.41
C ALA A 132 -22.15 30.46 27.71
N GLU A 133 -22.57 31.14 28.77
CA GLU A 133 -23.00 30.50 30.03
C GLU A 133 -24.53 30.49 30.10
N VAL A 134 -25.13 29.31 30.25
CA VAL A 134 -26.58 29.14 30.29
C VAL A 134 -26.99 28.59 31.65
N LYS A 135 -27.94 29.24 32.33
CA LYS A 135 -28.50 28.79 33.63
C LYS A 135 -29.81 28.06 33.43
N ASN A 136 -30.10 27.09 34.32
CA ASN A 136 -31.27 26.21 34.24
C ASN A 136 -31.42 25.68 32.81
N ALA A 137 -30.32 25.15 32.31
CA ALA A 137 -30.11 24.91 30.91
C ALA A 137 -30.52 23.49 30.53
N TRP A 138 -30.58 23.24 29.23
CA TRP A 138 -30.73 21.92 28.67
C TRP A 138 -30.00 21.82 27.33
N PHE A 139 -29.67 20.60 26.91
CA PHE A 139 -29.13 20.35 25.58
C PHE A 139 -29.63 19.03 24.98
N THR A 140 -29.66 18.95 23.65
CA THR A 140 -30.12 17.81 22.84
C THR A 140 -29.53 17.89 21.43
N THR A 141 -29.51 16.78 20.68
CA THR A 141 -29.16 16.78 19.25
C THR A 141 -30.38 16.87 18.33
N SER A 142 -31.61 16.90 18.88
CA SER A 142 -32.84 17.03 18.09
C SER A 142 -33.09 18.47 17.64
N HIS A 143 -33.33 18.68 16.35
CA HIS A 143 -33.75 19.97 15.77
C HIS A 143 -35.14 20.42 16.24
N LYS A 144 -35.97 19.54 16.81
CA LYS A 144 -37.20 19.93 17.54
C LYS A 144 -36.93 20.91 18.68
N ALA A 145 -35.67 21.04 19.13
CA ALA A 145 -35.23 22.13 20.01
C ALA A 145 -35.61 23.53 19.50
N LEU A 146 -35.61 23.75 18.19
CA LEU A 146 -36.01 25.04 17.59
C LEU A 146 -37.50 25.38 17.79
N LYS A 147 -38.33 24.39 18.17
CA LYS A 147 -39.76 24.59 18.48
C LYS A 147 -40.00 24.81 19.98
N VAL A 148 -38.95 24.90 20.80
CA VAL A 148 -39.05 25.15 22.23
C VAL A 148 -39.18 26.65 22.45
N GLU A 149 -40.41 27.11 22.70
CA GLU A 149 -40.69 28.54 22.97
C GLU A 149 -40.53 28.89 24.46
N LYS A 150 -40.77 27.93 25.35
CA LYS A 150 -40.66 28.08 26.80
C LYS A 150 -39.90 26.93 27.42
N GLN A 151 -39.28 27.21 28.55
CA GLN A 151 -38.46 26.26 29.28
C GLN A 151 -39.17 24.92 29.57
N ASP A 152 -40.47 24.91 29.89
CA ASP A 152 -41.25 23.68 30.13
C ASP A 152 -41.54 22.85 28.87
N ASP A 153 -41.44 23.45 27.67
CA ASP A 153 -41.61 22.74 26.42
C ASP A 153 -40.45 21.78 26.11
N ARG A 154 -39.32 21.88 26.84
CA ARG A 154 -38.20 20.94 26.72
C ARG A 154 -38.60 19.48 26.99
N PHE A 155 -39.64 19.26 27.78
CA PHE A 155 -40.20 17.92 28.03
C PHE A 155 -41.00 17.35 26.85
N LYS A 156 -41.22 18.13 25.79
CA LYS A 156 -41.74 17.65 24.49
C LYS A 156 -40.61 17.15 23.58
N LEU A 157 -39.35 17.39 23.93
CA LEU A 157 -38.20 16.86 23.20
C LEU A 157 -38.14 15.34 23.37
N PRO A 158 -37.70 14.59 22.33
CA PRO A 158 -37.55 13.14 22.42
C PRO A 158 -36.61 12.75 23.57
N TYR A 159 -35.54 13.52 23.75
CA TYR A 159 -34.64 13.44 24.88
C TYR A 159 -33.96 14.80 25.10
N HIS A 160 -33.51 15.04 26.32
CA HIS A 160 -32.66 16.20 26.64
C HIS A 160 -31.88 15.95 27.94
N MET A 161 -30.71 16.57 28.06
CA MET A 161 -29.99 16.67 29.32
C MET A 161 -30.39 17.98 30.00
N SER A 162 -31.03 17.94 31.16
CA SER A 162 -31.31 19.13 31.97
C SER A 162 -30.14 19.40 32.92
N SER A 163 -29.66 20.63 32.99
CA SER A 163 -28.46 21.02 33.73
C SER A 163 -28.71 22.29 34.54
N LYS A 164 -28.13 22.38 35.74
CA LYS A 164 -28.19 23.65 36.50
C LYS A 164 -27.46 24.78 35.75
N ARG A 165 -26.36 24.43 35.08
CA ARG A 165 -25.57 25.35 34.27
C ARG A 165 -24.85 24.64 33.13
N ILE A 166 -24.78 25.26 31.96
CA ILE A 166 -23.93 24.84 30.83
C ILE A 166 -22.98 25.99 30.47
N LEU A 167 -21.73 25.67 30.12
CA LEU A 167 -20.75 26.54 29.48
C LEU A 167 -20.49 25.98 28.08
N VAL A 168 -20.84 26.75 27.06
CA VAL A 168 -20.60 26.40 25.66
C VAL A 168 -19.45 27.25 25.14
N TYR A 169 -18.44 26.57 24.59
CA TYR A 169 -17.32 27.18 23.87
C TYR A 169 -17.42 26.74 22.41
N PRO A 170 -18.02 27.57 21.52
CA PRO A 170 -18.28 27.20 20.13
C PRO A 170 -17.03 26.63 19.42
N GLY A 171 -17.21 25.52 18.69
CA GLY A 171 -16.14 24.81 17.98
C GLY A 171 -15.08 24.16 18.87
N LYS A 172 -15.24 24.18 20.20
CA LYS A 172 -14.26 23.65 21.17
C LYS A 172 -14.86 22.59 22.08
N LYS A 173 -15.80 22.96 22.96
CA LYS A 173 -16.33 22.06 24.00
C LYS A 173 -17.66 22.53 24.59
N VAL A 174 -18.34 21.62 25.26
CA VAL A 174 -19.48 21.89 26.14
C VAL A 174 -19.20 21.34 27.53
N ILE A 175 -19.48 22.13 28.56
CA ILE A 175 -19.34 21.74 29.97
C ILE A 175 -20.68 21.97 30.67
N ALA A 176 -21.24 20.95 31.32
CA ALA A 176 -22.51 21.03 32.01
C ALA A 176 -22.39 20.56 33.47
N TYR A 177 -23.09 21.24 34.38
CA TYR A 177 -23.04 21.01 35.82
C TYR A 177 -24.41 20.58 36.35
N ASN A 178 -24.40 19.57 37.22
CA ASN A 178 -25.58 19.00 37.87
C ASN A 178 -26.64 18.61 36.84
N ASN A 179 -26.34 17.57 36.08
CA ASN A 179 -27.07 17.16 34.89
C ASN A 179 -27.98 15.97 35.18
N ILE A 180 -29.17 15.93 34.59
CA ILE A 180 -30.10 14.80 34.61
C ILE A 180 -30.50 14.53 33.16
N LEU A 181 -30.27 13.32 32.68
CA LEU A 181 -30.74 12.89 31.37
C LEU A 181 -32.23 12.55 31.43
N TYR A 182 -33.03 13.09 30.50
CA TYR A 182 -34.44 12.80 30.34
C TYR A 182 -34.71 12.19 28.96
N ALA A 183 -35.54 11.13 28.93
CA ALA A 183 -36.23 10.67 27.71
C ALA A 183 -37.67 11.19 27.77
N GLY A 184 -38.00 12.21 26.97
CA GLY A 184 -39.23 12.98 27.14
C GLY A 184 -39.33 13.59 28.54
N ARG A 185 -40.20 13.02 29.38
CA ARG A 185 -40.43 13.41 30.79
C ARG A 185 -39.79 12.49 31.81
N ILE A 186 -39.23 11.35 31.39
CA ILE A 186 -38.74 10.31 32.29
C ILE A 186 -37.27 10.60 32.62
N PRO A 187 -36.91 10.85 33.90
CA PRO A 187 -35.51 10.98 34.30
C PRO A 187 -34.83 9.61 34.24
N ILE A 188 -33.67 9.53 33.57
CA ILE A 188 -32.91 8.30 33.39
C ILE A 188 -31.77 8.22 34.43
N PHE A 189 -30.86 9.20 34.48
CA PHE A 189 -29.77 9.23 35.46
C PHE A 189 -29.22 10.64 35.71
N TRP A 190 -28.55 10.83 36.86
CA TRP A 190 -27.94 12.09 37.31
C TRP A 190 -26.40 12.03 37.28
N MET A 191 -25.76 13.15 36.94
CA MET A 191 -24.30 13.32 36.97
C MET A 191 -23.90 14.73 37.49
N PRO A 192 -22.89 14.85 38.36
CA PRO A 192 -22.50 16.14 38.94
C PRO A 192 -21.84 17.09 37.94
N TRP A 193 -21.11 16.53 36.97
CA TRP A 193 -20.35 17.28 35.98
C TRP A 193 -20.25 16.47 34.67
N TYR A 194 -20.24 17.19 33.56
CA TYR A 194 -20.17 16.68 32.20
C TYR A 194 -19.29 17.61 31.37
N ALA A 195 -18.31 17.07 30.65
CA ALA A 195 -17.55 17.84 29.67
C ALA A 195 -17.28 16.99 28.45
N SER A 196 -17.51 17.56 27.28
CA SER A 196 -17.25 16.92 26.00
C SER A 196 -16.54 17.89 25.06
N SER A 197 -15.51 17.40 24.39
CA SER A 197 -15.00 18.00 23.16
C SER A 197 -16.10 18.07 22.10
N LEU A 198 -16.09 19.15 21.30
CA LEU A 198 -16.87 19.27 20.05
C LEU A 198 -16.05 18.85 18.82
N LYS A 199 -14.84 18.30 19.05
CA LYS A 199 -13.92 17.78 18.02
C LYS A 199 -14.02 16.26 17.93
N SER A 200 -13.64 15.72 16.77
CA SER A 200 -13.71 14.28 16.44
C SER A 200 -12.53 13.44 16.95
N ASP A 201 -11.59 14.02 17.69
CA ASP A 201 -10.29 13.41 18.03
C ASP A 201 -10.22 12.74 19.42
N THR A 202 -11.33 12.67 20.17
CA THR A 202 -11.34 12.09 21.54
C THR A 202 -11.89 10.65 21.59
N GLN A 203 -11.15 9.78 22.27
CA GLN A 203 -11.53 8.39 22.59
C GLN A 203 -12.44 8.28 23.82
N ALA A 204 -12.61 9.35 24.60
CA ALA A 204 -13.52 9.31 25.75
C ALA A 204 -14.99 9.17 25.27
N PRO A 205 -15.75 8.22 25.85
CA PRO A 205 -17.14 8.04 25.48
C PRO A 205 -17.97 9.23 25.97
N LEU A 206 -18.88 9.71 25.11
CA LEU A 206 -19.73 10.86 25.40
C LEU A 206 -20.71 10.60 26.55
N PHE A 207 -21.17 9.35 26.67
CA PHE A 207 -22.02 8.85 27.75
C PHE A 207 -21.41 7.56 28.29
N PRO A 208 -21.71 7.14 29.53
CA PRO A 208 -21.27 5.85 30.03
C PRO A 208 -21.70 4.73 29.07
N LYS A 209 -20.76 3.92 28.60
CA LYS A 209 -21.04 2.72 27.81
C LYS A 209 -21.19 1.55 28.78
N ILE A 210 -22.26 0.78 28.67
CA ILE A 210 -22.47 -0.43 29.45
C ILE A 210 -22.42 -1.60 28.46
N GLY A 211 -21.54 -2.56 28.72
CA GLY A 211 -21.38 -3.74 27.87
C GLY A 211 -21.26 -5.01 28.71
N SER A 212 -21.20 -6.16 28.05
CA SER A 212 -20.98 -7.44 28.71
C SER A 212 -20.39 -8.46 27.73
N ASN A 213 -19.33 -9.15 28.13
CA ASN A 213 -18.69 -10.25 27.38
C ASN A 213 -18.30 -11.41 28.32
N SER A 214 -17.80 -12.52 27.75
CA SER A 214 -17.36 -13.70 28.50
C SER A 214 -16.19 -13.40 29.43
N ASP A 215 -15.24 -12.57 29.02
CA ASP A 215 -13.94 -12.49 29.68
C ASP A 215 -13.93 -11.43 30.80
N GLU A 216 -14.61 -10.32 30.56
CA GLU A 216 -14.73 -9.18 31.47
C GLU A 216 -16.07 -9.18 32.24
N GLY A 217 -17.04 -10.03 31.86
CA GLY A 217 -18.39 -9.99 32.40
C GLY A 217 -19.11 -8.70 32.03
N THR A 218 -20.06 -8.26 32.85
CA THR A 218 -20.66 -6.92 32.68
C THR A 218 -19.64 -5.85 33.04
N TYR A 219 -19.54 -4.81 32.22
CA TYR A 219 -18.66 -3.67 32.44
C TYR A 219 -19.32 -2.33 32.13
N ILE A 220 -18.78 -1.27 32.74
CA ILE A 220 -19.14 0.12 32.44
C ILE A 220 -17.87 0.91 32.11
N ILE A 221 -17.89 1.62 30.98
CA ILE A 221 -16.83 2.52 30.54
C ILE A 221 -17.33 3.95 30.70
N TRP A 222 -16.57 4.78 31.39
CA TRP A 222 -16.88 6.19 31.52
C TRP A 222 -15.62 7.04 31.46
N GLY A 223 -15.67 8.13 30.69
CA GLY A 223 -14.53 9.00 30.51
C GLY A 223 -14.87 10.47 30.40
N PHE A 224 -13.82 11.29 30.42
CA PHE A 224 -13.88 12.74 30.30
C PHE A 224 -12.62 13.29 29.62
N ASP A 225 -12.78 14.43 28.96
CA ASP A 225 -11.68 15.22 28.43
C ASP A 225 -11.18 16.22 29.49
N TYR A 226 -9.86 16.43 29.57
CA TYR A 226 -9.23 17.39 30.48
C TYR A 226 -8.19 18.28 29.76
N GLY A 227 -7.78 19.38 30.41
CA GLY A 227 -6.77 20.29 29.84
C GLY A 227 -7.21 21.03 28.56
N ILE A 228 -8.49 20.98 28.19
CA ILE A 228 -9.03 21.48 26.91
C ILE A 228 -8.77 23.00 26.68
N GLU A 229 -8.53 23.78 27.75
CA GLU A 229 -8.17 25.22 27.64
C GLU A 229 -6.66 25.45 27.49
N ASN A 230 -5.84 24.42 27.73
CA ASN A 230 -4.40 24.50 27.75
C ASN A 230 -3.83 23.96 26.42
N LYS A 231 -3.16 24.86 25.68
CA LYS A 231 -2.48 24.52 24.42
C LYS A 231 -1.24 23.64 24.62
N ASN A 232 -0.73 23.58 25.84
CA ASN A 232 0.51 22.87 26.17
C ASN A 232 0.26 21.50 26.80
N LEU A 233 -0.94 21.24 27.31
CA LEU A 233 -1.29 19.98 27.97
C LEU A 233 -2.79 19.73 27.89
N ASN A 234 -3.23 18.76 27.10
CA ASN A 234 -4.62 18.32 27.02
C ASN A 234 -4.70 16.82 26.83
N GLY A 235 -5.86 16.22 27.11
CA GLY A 235 -5.99 14.79 27.07
C GLY A 235 -7.39 14.28 27.38
N SER A 236 -7.52 12.96 27.39
CA SER A 236 -8.74 12.24 27.73
C SER A 236 -8.41 11.10 28.69
N LEU A 237 -9.35 10.74 29.55
CA LEU A 237 -9.28 9.57 30.42
C LEU A 237 -10.63 8.85 30.38
N ALA A 238 -10.63 7.56 30.07
CA ALA A 238 -11.75 6.65 30.21
C ALA A 238 -11.36 5.50 31.14
N LEU A 239 -12.21 5.25 32.12
CA LEU A 239 -12.09 4.16 33.07
C LEU A 239 -13.12 3.09 32.74
N LYS A 240 -12.70 1.83 32.74
CA LYS A 240 -13.57 0.66 32.59
C LYS A 240 -13.63 -0.09 33.91
N GLN A 241 -14.84 -0.30 34.42
CA GLN A 241 -15.09 -1.16 35.58
C GLN A 241 -15.74 -2.45 35.09
N SER A 242 -14.99 -3.54 35.15
CA SER A 242 -15.43 -4.90 34.85
C SER A 242 -15.85 -5.63 36.13
N THR A 243 -16.85 -6.49 36.01
CA THR A 243 -17.31 -7.36 37.11
C THR A 243 -16.40 -8.55 37.37
N LYS A 244 -15.73 -9.08 36.32
CA LYS A 244 -14.77 -10.20 36.42
C LYS A 244 -13.34 -9.73 36.67
N LYS A 245 -12.74 -8.96 35.74
CA LYS A 245 -11.31 -8.63 35.75
C LYS A 245 -10.94 -7.47 36.69
N GLY A 246 -11.84 -6.50 36.92
CA GLY A 246 -11.61 -5.38 37.85
C GLY A 246 -11.62 -4.01 37.18
N THR A 247 -10.72 -3.11 37.59
CA THR A 247 -10.70 -1.71 37.12
C THR A 247 -9.55 -1.44 36.17
N PHE A 248 -9.87 -0.88 35.01
CA PHE A 248 -8.94 -0.55 33.94
C PHE A 248 -8.90 0.95 33.64
N ILE A 249 -7.76 1.41 33.15
CA ILE A 249 -7.71 2.52 32.20
C ILE A 249 -8.07 1.94 30.84
N GLU A 250 -9.28 2.23 30.37
CA GLU A 250 -9.70 1.87 29.01
C GLU A 250 -8.85 2.66 28.01
N SER A 251 -8.79 3.98 28.21
CA SER A 251 -7.91 4.86 27.46
C SER A 251 -7.48 6.02 28.34
N PHE A 252 -6.20 6.35 28.31
CA PHE A 252 -5.68 7.61 28.79
C PHE A 252 -4.79 8.16 27.70
N GLU A 253 -5.13 9.33 27.18
CA GLU A 253 -4.30 10.02 26.20
C GLU A 253 -3.93 11.38 26.77
N ASN A 254 -2.64 11.73 26.73
CA ASN A 254 -2.14 13.03 27.12
C ASN A 254 -1.24 13.58 26.02
N ILE A 255 -1.69 14.66 25.39
CA ILE A 255 -0.91 15.41 24.41
C ILE A 255 -0.26 16.58 25.14
N TYR A 256 1.07 16.62 25.08
CA TYR A 256 1.86 17.71 25.62
C TYR A 256 2.58 18.46 24.51
N LYS A 257 2.76 19.76 24.71
CA LYS A 257 3.50 20.64 23.81
C LYS A 257 4.40 21.55 24.63
N ILE A 258 5.71 21.38 24.47
CA ILE A 258 6.71 22.20 25.15
C ILE A 258 6.86 23.54 24.42
N ASN A 259 6.87 23.52 23.09
CA ASN A 259 6.86 24.68 22.22
C ASN A 259 6.29 24.30 20.82
N ASP A 260 6.26 25.23 19.86
CA ASP A 260 5.74 24.96 18.51
C ASP A 260 6.50 23.87 17.75
N GLU A 261 7.76 23.65 18.10
CA GLU A 261 8.66 22.68 17.48
C GLU A 261 8.68 21.33 18.21
N ASN A 262 8.11 21.23 19.41
CA ASN A 262 8.25 20.09 20.30
C ASN A 262 6.91 19.69 20.92
N LYS A 263 6.39 18.54 20.48
CA LYS A 263 5.10 17.98 20.88
C LYS A 263 5.24 16.48 21.12
N GLY A 264 4.42 15.93 22.01
CA GLY A 264 4.36 14.49 22.22
C GLY A 264 3.01 14.03 22.74
N LYS A 265 2.84 12.71 22.73
CA LYS A 265 1.64 12.01 23.19
C LYS A 265 2.07 10.87 24.10
N VAL A 266 1.43 10.77 25.26
CA VAL A 266 1.51 9.62 26.15
C VAL A 266 0.14 8.94 26.12
N SER A 267 0.13 7.63 25.90
CA SER A 267 -1.08 6.83 25.90
C SER A 267 -0.97 5.61 26.81
N PHE A 268 -2.06 5.28 27.49
CA PHE A 268 -2.30 3.97 28.09
C PHE A 268 -3.62 3.44 27.56
N TYR A 269 -3.65 2.18 27.17
CA TYR A 269 -4.85 1.46 26.74
C TYR A 269 -4.98 0.17 27.54
N ASP A 270 -6.21 -0.28 27.76
CA ASP A 270 -6.55 -1.56 28.41
C ASP A 270 -5.65 -1.93 29.59
N THR A 271 -5.34 -0.94 30.44
CA THR A 271 -4.34 -1.10 31.50
C THR A 271 -5.04 -1.42 32.82
N LEU A 272 -4.83 -2.63 33.32
CA LEU A 272 -5.41 -3.12 34.57
C LEU A 272 -4.75 -2.44 35.77
N ILE A 273 -5.52 -1.66 36.53
CA ILE A 273 -5.03 -0.94 37.72
C ILE A 273 -5.34 -1.74 38.99
N PHE A 274 -6.58 -2.21 39.10
CA PHE A 274 -7.06 -2.92 40.28
C PHE A 274 -7.67 -4.27 39.86
N PRO A 275 -6.88 -5.36 39.90
CA PRO A 275 -7.37 -6.69 39.57
C PRO A 275 -8.40 -7.16 40.60
N ARG A 276 -9.41 -7.91 40.15
CA ARG A 276 -10.40 -8.54 41.02
C ARG A 276 -10.24 -10.06 41.05
N GLY A 277 -9.13 -10.53 41.60
CA GLY A 277 -8.75 -11.95 41.64
C GLY A 277 -7.30 -12.13 41.21
N ASP A 278 -6.90 -13.37 40.96
CA ASP A 278 -5.58 -13.70 40.44
C ASP A 278 -5.59 -13.61 38.91
N TYR A 279 -5.55 -12.38 38.40
CA TYR A 279 -5.47 -12.09 36.96
C TYR A 279 -4.05 -11.68 36.56
N GLU A 280 -3.65 -12.03 35.33
CA GLU A 280 -2.38 -11.56 34.76
C GLU A 280 -2.30 -10.04 34.71
N GLU A 281 -1.09 -9.50 34.88
CA GLU A 281 -0.87 -8.08 34.64
C GLU A 281 -1.19 -7.75 33.17
N GLN A 282 -1.84 -6.61 32.94
CA GLN A 282 -2.28 -6.19 31.62
C GLN A 282 -2.01 -4.70 31.46
N TRP A 283 -1.19 -4.33 30.48
CA TRP A 283 -0.98 -2.92 30.13
C TRP A 283 -0.56 -2.76 28.67
N ASN A 284 -0.94 -1.62 28.09
CA ASN A 284 -0.47 -1.19 26.79
C ASN A 284 -0.11 0.30 26.86
N PHE A 285 1.18 0.57 26.95
CA PHE A 285 1.74 1.90 27.06
C PHE A 285 2.37 2.34 25.75
N GLU A 286 2.11 3.57 25.34
CA GLU A 286 2.72 4.18 24.18
C GLU A 286 3.17 5.61 24.46
N HIS A 287 4.38 5.94 24.01
CA HIS A 287 4.92 7.30 24.06
C HIS A 287 5.44 7.69 22.69
N GLN A 288 4.88 8.78 22.14
CA GLN A 288 5.31 9.39 20.90
C GLN A 288 5.85 10.80 21.16
N HIS A 289 6.94 11.18 20.49
CA HIS A 289 7.51 12.51 20.57
C HIS A 289 8.02 12.98 19.21
N ASP A 290 7.55 14.16 18.79
CA ASP A 290 7.98 14.84 17.59
C ASP A 290 8.73 16.12 17.97
N TYR A 291 9.92 16.26 17.40
CA TYR A 291 10.66 17.52 17.40
C TYR A 291 10.97 17.93 15.97
N LYS A 292 10.52 19.11 15.54
CA LYS A 292 10.65 19.58 14.15
C LYS A 292 11.12 21.03 14.12
N THR A 293 12.24 21.25 13.45
CA THR A 293 12.83 22.57 13.22
C THR A 293 13.06 22.80 11.72
N LYS A 294 13.53 23.99 11.35
CA LYS A 294 13.97 24.27 9.97
C LYS A 294 15.10 23.34 9.48
N ASN A 295 15.96 22.89 10.38
CA ASN A 295 17.18 22.16 10.02
C ASN A 295 17.06 20.65 10.28
N GLY A 296 15.86 20.16 10.62
CA GLY A 296 15.66 18.74 10.81
C GLY A 296 14.54 18.37 11.76
N GLU A 297 14.29 17.07 11.84
CA GLU A 297 13.25 16.46 12.63
C GLU A 297 13.72 15.21 13.38
N LEU A 298 13.03 14.91 14.48
CA LEU A 298 13.14 13.70 15.28
C LEU A 298 11.73 13.23 15.60
N HIS A 299 11.50 11.95 15.32
CA HIS A 299 10.31 11.19 15.63
C HIS A 299 10.74 10.03 16.52
N TRP A 300 10.19 9.97 17.71
CA TRP A 300 10.40 8.89 18.66
C TRP A 300 9.05 8.24 18.95
N LYS A 301 9.00 6.92 18.90
CA LYS A 301 7.88 6.13 19.37
C LYS A 301 8.40 4.97 20.20
N TYR A 302 7.83 4.80 21.37
CA TYR A 302 8.10 3.71 22.28
C TYR A 302 6.77 3.08 22.65
N LYS A 303 6.67 1.77 22.47
CA LYS A 303 5.51 0.99 22.91
C LYS A 303 5.99 -0.08 23.86
N ASN A 304 5.32 -0.24 24.99
CA ASN A 304 5.55 -1.34 25.92
C ASN A 304 4.21 -1.92 26.33
N GLN A 305 4.03 -3.21 26.09
CA GLN A 305 2.75 -3.87 26.31
C GLN A 305 2.96 -5.28 26.81
N THR A 306 2.00 -5.81 27.57
CA THR A 306 1.89 -7.24 27.82
C THR A 306 1.38 -7.93 26.56
N ILE A 307 1.77 -9.19 26.35
CA ILE A 307 1.38 -9.88 25.11
C ILE A 307 -0.12 -10.18 25.07
N ASN A 308 -0.76 -10.32 26.23
CA ASN A 308 -2.21 -10.49 26.39
C ASN A 308 -3.06 -9.25 26.02
N THR A 309 -2.44 -8.11 25.66
CA THR A 309 -3.15 -6.96 25.06
C THR A 309 -3.04 -6.92 23.53
N ILE A 310 -2.42 -7.93 22.93
CA ILE A 310 -2.26 -8.05 21.48
C ILE A 310 -3.37 -8.97 20.99
N ASN A 311 -4.31 -8.47 20.18
CA ASN A 311 -5.46 -9.24 19.71
C ASN A 311 -5.06 -10.58 19.09
N ALA A 312 -4.05 -10.62 18.23
CA ALA A 312 -3.56 -11.87 17.63
C ALA A 312 -3.12 -12.93 18.66
N VAL A 313 -2.56 -12.49 19.80
CA VAL A 313 -2.18 -13.40 20.90
C VAL A 313 -3.41 -13.89 21.67
N GLU A 314 -4.39 -13.00 21.90
CA GLU A 314 -5.66 -13.33 22.55
C GLU A 314 -6.49 -14.32 21.72
N ASP A 315 -6.54 -14.10 20.40
CA ASP A 315 -7.23 -14.97 19.44
C ASP A 315 -6.61 -16.38 19.45
N SER A 316 -5.28 -16.49 19.26
CA SER A 316 -4.58 -17.78 19.28
C SER A 316 -4.70 -18.52 20.62
N ARG A 317 -4.73 -17.79 21.76
CA ARG A 317 -4.95 -18.40 23.08
C ARG A 317 -6.35 -18.98 23.21
N SER A 318 -7.35 -18.23 22.74
CA SER A 318 -8.74 -18.66 22.77
C SER A 318 -8.96 -19.90 21.92
N GLU A 319 -8.35 -19.94 20.72
CA GLU A 319 -8.37 -21.11 19.83
C GLU A 319 -7.70 -22.33 20.47
N ALA A 320 -6.56 -22.16 21.13
CA ALA A 320 -5.87 -23.23 21.85
C ALA A 320 -6.70 -23.77 23.03
N GLU A 321 -7.39 -22.89 23.78
CA GLU A 321 -8.29 -23.31 24.86
C GLU A 321 -9.49 -24.11 24.35
N ASP A 322 -10.10 -23.67 23.26
CA ASP A 322 -11.26 -24.35 22.64
C ASP A 322 -10.87 -25.71 22.00
N SER A 323 -9.67 -25.82 21.45
CA SER A 323 -9.14 -27.07 20.87
C SER A 323 -8.53 -28.01 21.91
N GLY A 324 -8.24 -27.53 23.12
CA GLY A 324 -7.51 -28.26 24.15
C GLY A 324 -6.01 -28.37 23.90
N GLU A 325 -5.47 -27.53 23.02
CA GLU A 325 -4.04 -27.40 22.75
C GLU A 325 -3.34 -26.51 23.79
N SER A 326 -2.00 -26.57 23.82
CA SER A 326 -1.22 -25.71 24.72
C SER A 326 -1.11 -24.30 24.17
N ASP A 327 -1.27 -23.27 25.03
CA ASP A 327 -1.03 -21.87 24.67
C ASP A 327 0.35 -21.72 23.99
N PRO A 328 0.40 -21.32 22.70
CA PRO A 328 1.66 -21.18 21.96
C PRO A 328 2.57 -20.13 22.60
N TYR A 329 1.99 -19.14 23.30
CA TYR A 329 2.72 -18.05 23.92
C TYR A 329 3.18 -18.34 25.36
N SER A 330 2.84 -19.50 25.93
CA SER A 330 3.08 -19.83 27.35
C SER A 330 4.57 -19.86 27.74
N ASN A 331 5.45 -20.21 26.80
CA ASN A 331 6.89 -20.32 27.02
C ASN A 331 7.66 -19.01 26.79
N TYR A 332 6.99 -17.96 26.33
CA TYR A 332 7.64 -16.70 26.01
C TYR A 332 7.53 -15.66 27.13
N GLU A 333 8.41 -14.66 27.11
CA GLU A 333 8.29 -13.50 27.99
C GLU A 333 7.00 -12.74 27.69
N GLN A 334 6.15 -12.55 28.71
CA GLN A 334 4.78 -12.03 28.58
C GLN A 334 4.70 -10.51 28.36
N LYS A 335 5.81 -9.88 27.98
CA LYS A 335 5.91 -8.44 27.69
C LYS A 335 6.79 -8.21 26.47
N MET A 336 6.51 -7.11 25.77
CA MET A 336 7.24 -6.70 24.58
C MET A 336 7.37 -5.17 24.56
N SER A 337 8.58 -4.70 24.26
CA SER A 337 8.90 -3.31 23.99
C SER A 337 9.32 -3.11 22.55
N ARG A 338 8.75 -2.10 21.89
CA ARG A 338 9.12 -1.66 20.54
C ARG A 338 9.62 -0.22 20.59
N TYR A 339 10.71 0.02 19.90
CA TYR A 339 11.36 1.32 19.79
C TYR A 339 11.48 1.70 18.32
N GLU A 340 10.96 2.87 17.98
CA GLU A 340 11.06 3.47 16.66
C GLU A 340 11.68 4.86 16.83
N LEU A 341 12.84 5.09 16.22
CA LEU A 341 13.49 6.39 16.17
C LEU A 341 13.75 6.74 14.71
N SER A 342 13.19 7.84 14.23
CA SER A 342 13.53 8.43 12.94
C SER A 342 14.02 9.85 13.16
N THR A 343 15.19 10.18 12.64
CA THR A 343 15.73 11.53 12.72
C THR A 343 16.48 11.90 11.46
N GLN A 344 16.30 13.14 11.05
CA GLN A 344 17.05 13.75 9.96
C GLN A 344 17.38 15.17 10.35
N PHE A 345 18.64 15.41 10.69
CA PHE A 345 19.19 16.73 10.95
C PHE A 345 20.21 17.08 9.87
N ASP A 346 19.97 18.19 9.19
CA ASP A 346 20.82 18.68 8.12
C ASP A 346 21.48 20.01 8.51
N LYS A 347 22.81 20.05 8.37
CA LYS A 347 23.61 21.27 8.57
C LYS A 347 23.40 21.90 9.96
N ILE A 348 23.45 21.07 11.00
CA ILE A 348 23.39 21.48 12.41
C ILE A 348 24.75 22.00 12.93
N GLY A 349 24.73 22.58 14.14
CA GLY A 349 25.89 23.19 14.78
C GLY A 349 26.19 24.62 14.29
N LYS A 350 27.08 25.33 15.00
CA LYS A 350 27.40 26.75 14.72
C LYS A 350 27.92 26.98 13.30
N ASN A 351 28.63 25.99 12.75
CA ASN A 351 29.27 26.06 11.43
C ASN A 351 28.42 25.47 10.30
N LYS A 352 27.24 24.89 10.60
CA LYS A 352 26.37 24.24 9.61
C LYS A 352 27.06 23.15 8.79
N ASP A 353 27.93 22.40 9.45
CA ASP A 353 28.89 21.48 8.85
C ASP A 353 28.66 20.02 9.27
N THR A 354 27.53 19.72 9.93
CA THR A 354 27.24 18.40 10.50
C THR A 354 25.80 18.00 10.12
N SER A 355 25.62 16.77 9.68
CA SER A 355 24.32 16.14 9.43
C SER A 355 24.26 14.78 10.13
N ILE A 356 23.09 14.45 10.67
CA ILE A 356 22.80 13.19 11.35
C ILE A 356 21.51 12.64 10.76
N TYR A 357 21.52 11.39 10.36
CA TYR A 357 20.31 10.65 10.01
C TYR A 357 20.32 9.34 10.80
N ALA A 358 19.21 9.00 11.42
CA ALA A 358 19.02 7.70 12.03
C ALA A 358 17.60 7.20 11.78
N TYR A 359 17.47 5.93 11.46
CA TYR A 359 16.23 5.18 11.41
C TYR A 359 16.48 3.89 12.19
N ILE A 360 15.80 3.70 13.33
CA ILE A 360 16.01 2.56 14.21
C ILE A 360 14.64 1.97 14.50
N GLN A 361 14.47 0.69 14.17
CA GLN A 361 13.42 -0.17 14.68
C GLN A 361 14.09 -1.23 15.56
N TYR A 362 13.58 -1.40 16.77
CA TYR A 362 14.09 -2.41 17.70
C TYR A 362 12.94 -3.00 18.52
N VAL A 363 13.01 -4.31 18.73
CA VAL A 363 12.08 -5.09 19.54
C VAL A 363 12.92 -5.93 20.50
N ASP A 364 12.60 -5.88 21.79
CA ASP A 364 13.33 -6.64 22.82
C ASP A 364 13.01 -8.14 22.77
N ASN A 365 11.76 -8.49 22.51
CA ASN A 365 11.25 -9.86 22.41
C ASN A 365 10.90 -10.21 20.96
N LYS A 366 11.92 -10.55 20.17
CA LYS A 366 11.77 -10.88 18.74
C LYS A 366 11.03 -12.19 18.51
N ASP A 367 11.18 -13.17 19.40
CA ASP A 367 10.60 -14.50 19.19
C ASP A 367 9.07 -14.45 19.30
N VAL A 368 8.52 -13.69 20.24
CA VAL A 368 7.06 -13.44 20.29
C VAL A 368 6.59 -12.70 19.04
N LEU A 369 7.37 -11.74 18.53
CA LEU A 369 6.99 -11.03 17.32
C LEU A 369 6.94 -11.96 16.11
N LYS A 370 7.92 -12.86 15.96
CA LYS A 370 7.94 -13.90 14.92
C LYS A 370 6.72 -14.83 15.04
N GLU A 371 6.40 -15.26 16.26
CA GLU A 371 5.24 -16.11 16.51
C GLU A 371 3.91 -15.42 16.17
N ILE A 372 3.79 -14.13 16.50
CA ILE A 372 2.62 -13.31 16.10
C ILE A 372 2.53 -13.20 14.57
N ILE A 373 3.66 -13.02 13.88
CA ILE A 373 3.67 -12.95 12.41
C ILE A 373 3.21 -14.28 11.81
N ASN A 374 3.76 -15.39 12.30
CA ASN A 374 3.41 -16.73 11.84
C ASN A 374 1.91 -17.03 11.98
N ASN A 375 1.32 -16.77 13.15
CA ASN A 375 -0.09 -17.05 13.39
C ASN A 375 -1.04 -16.13 12.61
N ASN A 376 -0.65 -14.87 12.36
CA ASN A 376 -1.46 -13.97 11.52
C ASN A 376 -1.43 -14.36 10.05
N ASN A 377 -0.33 -14.98 9.59
CA ASN A 377 -0.19 -15.40 8.19
C ASN A 377 -1.18 -16.53 7.86
N GLU A 378 -1.49 -17.44 8.79
CA GLU A 378 -2.51 -18.48 8.58
C GLU A 378 -3.90 -17.89 8.27
N ASN A 379 -4.27 -16.78 8.93
CA ASN A 379 -5.58 -16.14 8.77
C ASN A 379 -5.70 -15.22 7.54
N LEU A 380 -4.59 -14.69 7.03
CA LEU A 380 -4.55 -13.83 5.82
C LEU A 380 -4.49 -14.64 4.51
N LEU A 381 -4.28 -15.95 4.58
CA LEU A 381 -4.22 -16.87 3.44
C LEU A 381 -5.59 -17.30 2.91
N ASN A 382 -6.58 -16.39 2.91
CA ASN A 382 -7.73 -16.57 2.02
C ASN A 382 -7.24 -16.42 0.56
N LYS A 383 -7.34 -17.53 -0.18
CA LYS A 383 -6.79 -17.83 -1.52
C LYS A 383 -6.94 -16.77 -2.62
N ASP A 384 -7.67 -15.68 -2.40
CA ASP A 384 -8.06 -14.71 -3.43
C ASP A 384 -7.37 -13.32 -3.31
N ASN A 385 -6.60 -13.02 -2.26
CA ASN A 385 -5.80 -11.78 -2.17
C ASN A 385 -4.47 -12.01 -1.41
N LYS A 386 -3.48 -12.61 -2.09
CA LYS A 386 -2.11 -12.74 -1.58
C LYS A 386 -1.41 -11.38 -1.56
N SER A 387 -1.62 -10.56 -0.55
CA SER A 387 -0.70 -9.45 -0.27
C SER A 387 0.60 -10.04 0.26
N GLU A 388 1.72 -9.79 -0.42
CA GLU A 388 3.06 -10.08 0.11
C GLU A 388 3.18 -9.43 1.50
N ILE A 389 3.47 -10.25 2.50
CA ILE A 389 3.74 -9.83 3.88
C ILE A 389 5.26 -9.79 3.99
N ASP A 390 5.79 -8.72 4.58
CA ASP A 390 7.24 -8.47 4.65
C ASP A 390 7.53 -7.74 5.97
N ASN A 391 8.11 -8.43 6.95
CA ASN A 391 8.34 -7.93 8.30
C ASN A 391 9.84 -7.70 8.59
N GLU A 392 10.34 -6.54 8.18
CA GLU A 392 11.74 -6.17 8.33
C GLU A 392 12.00 -5.34 9.61
N ILE A 393 13.09 -5.66 10.33
CA ILE A 393 13.67 -4.80 11.38
C ILE A 393 14.92 -4.10 10.83
N GLN A 394 14.90 -2.77 10.78
CA GLN A 394 16.00 -1.98 10.24
C GLN A 394 16.64 -1.03 11.25
N THR A 395 17.97 -0.95 11.23
CA THR A 395 18.78 0.09 11.88
C THR A 395 19.69 0.72 10.83
N LYS A 396 19.49 2.00 10.53
CA LYS A 396 20.32 2.81 9.63
C LYS A 396 20.79 4.04 10.38
N LEU A 397 22.09 4.19 10.57
CA LEU A 397 22.71 5.36 11.19
C LEU A 397 23.64 6.00 10.18
N LYS A 398 23.56 7.32 10.02
CA LYS A 398 24.42 8.08 9.12
C LYS A 398 24.86 9.37 9.81
N PHE A 399 26.15 9.61 9.79
CA PHE A 399 26.79 10.80 10.29
C PHE A 399 27.66 11.39 9.18
N ASP A 400 27.49 12.66 8.87
CA ASP A 400 28.37 13.40 7.97
C ASP A 400 28.81 14.69 8.65
N LYS A 401 30.11 14.94 8.71
CA LYS A 401 30.68 16.20 9.14
C LYS A 401 31.64 16.68 8.05
N ASP A 402 31.34 17.81 7.45
CA ASP A 402 32.14 18.35 6.35
C ASP A 402 32.47 19.84 6.56
N ASN A 403 33.68 20.12 7.02
CA ASN A 403 34.17 21.48 7.22
C ASN A 403 35.35 21.82 6.30
N LEU A 404 35.91 23.02 6.45
CA LEU A 404 37.01 23.48 5.61
C LEU A 404 38.28 22.61 5.72
N ARG A 405 38.45 21.88 6.83
CA ARG A 405 39.65 21.09 7.11
C ARG A 405 39.44 19.59 7.00
N TYR A 406 38.34 19.06 7.50
CA TYR A 406 38.07 17.64 7.61
C TYR A 406 36.70 17.29 7.04
N LYS A 407 36.62 16.11 6.43
CA LYS A 407 35.35 15.40 6.22
C LYS A 407 35.37 14.11 7.02
N LEU A 408 34.35 13.87 7.85
CA LEU A 408 34.12 12.62 8.56
C LEU A 408 32.76 12.09 8.11
N TYR A 409 32.70 10.81 7.84
CA TYR A 409 31.49 10.12 7.42
C TYR A 409 31.46 8.76 8.12
N GLY A 410 30.30 8.42 8.69
CA GLY A 410 30.03 7.11 9.24
C GLY A 410 28.63 6.69 8.81
N TYR A 411 28.49 5.46 8.37
CA TYR A 411 27.24 4.83 8.04
C TYR A 411 27.24 3.40 8.58
N TYR A 412 26.19 3.06 9.31
CA TYR A 412 25.97 1.73 9.84
C TYR A 412 24.56 1.29 9.43
N GLU A 413 24.43 0.14 8.78
CA GLU A 413 23.14 -0.43 8.44
C GLU A 413 23.10 -1.88 8.91
N ARG A 414 22.15 -2.20 9.78
CA ARG A 414 21.76 -3.55 10.15
C ARG A 414 20.33 -3.77 9.71
N PHE A 415 20.11 -4.88 9.05
CA PHE A 415 18.84 -5.32 8.51
C PHE A 415 18.65 -6.78 8.93
N GLU A 416 17.45 -7.12 9.38
CA GLU A 416 17.07 -8.47 9.78
C GLU A 416 15.61 -8.68 9.41
N ASP A 417 15.36 -9.70 8.62
CA ASP A 417 14.05 -10.15 8.19
C ASP A 417 13.51 -11.16 9.22
N LEU A 418 12.24 -10.99 9.62
CA LEU A 418 11.61 -11.85 10.62
C LEU A 418 10.90 -13.05 10.00
N ASP A 419 10.51 -12.96 8.73
CA ASP A 419 9.75 -13.95 7.95
C ASP A 419 10.38 -14.18 6.56
N PRO A 420 11.66 -14.62 6.52
CA PRO A 420 12.42 -14.64 5.28
C PRO A 420 11.87 -15.65 4.27
N GLY A 421 11.63 -15.18 3.06
CA GLY A 421 11.07 -15.98 1.97
C GLY A 421 9.55 -15.90 1.85
N SER A 422 8.89 -15.10 2.68
CA SER A 422 7.45 -14.82 2.60
C SER A 422 7.05 -14.01 1.37
N SER A 423 7.99 -13.30 0.74
CA SER A 423 7.75 -12.49 -0.47
C SER A 423 8.72 -12.79 -1.62
N GLN A 424 8.28 -12.52 -2.86
CA GLN A 424 9.15 -12.56 -4.04
C GLN A 424 10.21 -11.45 -4.05
N SER A 425 9.98 -10.38 -3.28
CA SER A 425 10.94 -9.28 -3.11
C SER A 425 12.12 -9.64 -2.21
N ASP A 426 12.03 -10.73 -1.46
CA ASP A 426 13.04 -11.13 -0.48
C ASP A 426 14.31 -11.55 -1.20
N THR A 427 15.31 -10.69 -1.12
CA THR A 427 16.62 -10.91 -1.76
C THR A 427 17.72 -11.22 -0.74
N LYS A 428 17.42 -11.06 0.55
CA LYS A 428 18.31 -11.21 1.70
C LYS A 428 17.46 -11.32 2.98
N SER A 429 17.87 -12.13 3.95
CA SER A 429 17.29 -12.13 5.30
C SER A 429 18.10 -11.28 6.28
N TYR A 430 19.38 -11.01 5.99
CA TYR A 430 20.19 -10.14 6.80
C TYR A 430 21.15 -9.29 5.96
N ASN A 431 21.45 -8.09 6.45
CA ASN A 431 22.49 -7.24 5.84
C ASN A 431 23.11 -6.33 6.89
N ASN A 432 24.43 -6.38 7.00
CA ASN A 432 25.24 -5.62 7.93
C ASN A 432 26.29 -4.82 7.16
N ILE A 433 26.17 -3.50 7.15
CA ILE A 433 27.07 -2.57 6.46
C ILE A 433 27.76 -1.66 7.47
N ASP A 434 29.08 -1.65 7.43
CA ASP A 434 29.93 -0.70 8.12
C ASP A 434 30.67 0.16 7.07
N GLU A 435 30.34 1.44 6.96
CA GLU A 435 31.02 2.36 6.05
C GLU A 435 31.55 3.59 6.78
N TYR A 436 32.87 3.79 6.75
CA TYR A 436 33.55 4.91 7.40
C TYR A 436 34.43 5.62 6.40
N ARG A 437 34.43 6.96 6.41
CA ARG A 437 35.36 7.75 5.60
C ARG A 437 35.87 8.97 6.36
N MET A 438 37.17 9.21 6.26
CA MET A 438 37.85 10.37 6.85
C MET A 438 38.74 11.03 5.81
N ILE A 439 38.56 12.34 5.61
CA ILE A 439 39.37 13.15 4.69
C ILE A 439 40.02 14.31 5.45
N ASP A 440 41.34 14.42 5.41
CA ASP A 440 42.05 15.67 5.73
C ASP A 440 42.27 16.46 4.42
N LYS A 441 41.52 17.54 4.24
CA LYS A 441 41.55 18.36 3.01
C LYS A 441 42.86 19.14 2.84
N LYS A 442 43.55 19.46 3.94
CA LYS A 442 44.83 20.21 3.89
C LYS A 442 45.95 19.31 3.39
N TYR A 443 46.05 18.11 3.96
CA TYR A 443 47.09 17.14 3.58
C TYR A 443 46.66 16.21 2.44
N ARG A 444 45.41 16.32 1.99
CA ARG A 444 44.82 15.51 0.92
C ARG A 444 44.86 14.01 1.24
N ILE A 445 44.71 13.67 2.53
CA ILE A 445 44.64 12.27 3.01
C ILE A 445 43.17 11.84 2.99
N ASP A 446 42.88 10.66 2.46
CA ASP A 446 41.54 10.07 2.39
C ASP A 446 41.61 8.62 2.84
N PHE A 447 40.90 8.27 3.89
CA PHE A 447 40.72 6.89 4.36
C PHE A 447 39.24 6.54 4.16
N SER A 448 38.97 5.44 3.47
CA SER A 448 37.63 4.86 3.40
C SER A 448 37.68 3.38 3.73
N TYR A 449 36.71 2.92 4.51
CA TYR A 449 36.48 1.54 4.88
C TYR A 449 35.02 1.23 4.58
N LYS A 450 34.77 0.11 3.92
CA LYS A 450 33.44 -0.45 3.75
C LYS A 450 33.52 -1.94 4.04
N ASN A 451 32.64 -2.46 4.90
CA ASN A 451 32.40 -3.87 5.10
C ASN A 451 30.91 -4.12 4.92
N THR A 452 30.55 -5.21 4.24
CA THR A 452 29.16 -5.56 3.96
C THR A 452 29.03 -7.06 4.04
N ASP A 453 28.37 -7.54 5.09
CA ASP A 453 28.10 -8.95 5.35
C ASP A 453 26.58 -9.18 5.17
N TYR A 454 26.19 -10.12 4.31
CA TYR A 454 24.80 -10.34 3.91
C TYR A 454 24.63 -11.75 3.35
N ASP A 455 23.41 -12.27 3.35
CA ASP A 455 23.04 -13.46 2.58
C ASP A 455 22.41 -13.06 1.24
N VAL A 456 22.21 -14.05 0.37
CA VAL A 456 21.50 -13.86 -0.90
C VAL A 456 20.45 -14.91 -1.05
N TRP A 457 19.22 -14.47 -1.30
CA TRP A 457 18.07 -15.32 -1.57
C TRP A 457 17.75 -15.34 -3.06
N ARG A 458 17.27 -16.49 -3.53
CA ARG A 458 16.80 -16.71 -4.91
C ARG A 458 15.33 -17.06 -4.90
N SER A 459 14.57 -16.62 -5.91
CA SER A 459 13.18 -17.06 -6.04
C SER A 459 13.10 -18.52 -6.43
N LEU A 460 12.21 -19.25 -5.76
CA LEU A 460 11.82 -20.62 -6.04
C LEU A 460 10.95 -20.67 -7.31
N SER A 461 11.01 -21.77 -8.05
CA SER A 461 10.02 -22.07 -9.09
C SER A 461 8.79 -22.74 -8.52
N ASP A 462 7.69 -22.81 -9.28
CA ASP A 462 6.48 -23.49 -8.82
C ASP A 462 6.73 -24.96 -8.50
N SER A 463 7.57 -25.66 -9.27
CA SER A 463 7.99 -27.04 -8.99
C SER A 463 8.94 -27.20 -7.79
N GLU A 464 9.44 -26.10 -7.23
CA GLU A 464 10.20 -26.11 -5.96
C GLU A 464 9.32 -25.64 -4.79
N ARG A 465 8.03 -25.30 -5.06
CA ARG A 465 7.05 -24.80 -4.08
C ARG A 465 5.82 -25.71 -3.94
N TYR A 466 5.57 -26.53 -4.96
CA TYR A 466 4.43 -27.45 -5.04
C TYR A 466 4.87 -28.78 -5.64
N ASP A 467 4.43 -29.89 -5.04
CA ASP A 467 4.65 -31.27 -5.50
C ASP A 467 3.41 -32.11 -5.20
N ASP A 468 2.76 -32.68 -6.23
CA ASP A 468 1.60 -33.57 -6.12
C ASP A 468 0.60 -33.16 -5.01
N ASP A 469 0.01 -31.97 -5.14
CA ASP A 469 -0.95 -31.34 -4.21
C ASP A 469 -0.41 -30.93 -2.82
N LYS A 470 0.90 -30.99 -2.58
CA LYS A 470 1.55 -30.51 -1.35
C LYS A 470 2.29 -29.21 -1.56
N GLU A 471 2.29 -28.36 -0.54
CA GLU A 471 3.04 -27.12 -0.52
C GLU A 471 4.40 -27.33 0.15
N LEU A 472 5.40 -26.50 -0.19
CA LEU A 472 6.72 -26.62 0.43
C LEU A 472 6.66 -26.41 1.95
N SER A 473 5.74 -25.56 2.42
CA SER A 473 5.44 -25.35 3.84
C SER A 473 5.12 -26.65 4.58
N ASP A 474 4.51 -27.65 3.94
CA ASP A 474 4.20 -28.95 4.55
C ASP A 474 5.47 -29.72 4.96
N TYR A 475 6.62 -29.39 4.36
CA TYR A 475 7.91 -30.03 4.63
C TYR A 475 8.84 -29.15 5.46
N THR A 476 8.80 -27.84 5.27
CA THR A 476 9.65 -26.90 6.03
C THR A 476 9.08 -26.59 7.40
N GLY A 477 7.76 -26.72 7.58
CA GLY A 477 7.07 -26.31 8.81
C GLY A 477 6.86 -24.80 8.89
N ASP A 478 7.02 -24.07 7.79
CA ASP A 478 6.78 -22.63 7.72
C ASP A 478 5.27 -22.34 7.66
N SER A 479 4.85 -21.22 8.26
CA SER A 479 3.45 -20.74 8.27
C SER A 479 2.95 -20.26 6.90
N TYR A 480 3.84 -20.20 5.90
CA TYR A 480 3.57 -19.76 4.54
C TYR A 480 4.35 -20.62 3.56
N ASN A 481 3.86 -20.75 2.32
CA ASN A 481 4.60 -21.43 1.25
C ASN A 481 5.67 -20.50 0.63
N PRO A 482 6.97 -20.72 0.90
CA PRO A 482 8.04 -19.77 0.59
C PRO A 482 8.12 -19.41 -0.91
N TYR A 483 8.36 -18.15 -1.22
CA TYR A 483 8.61 -17.65 -2.59
C TYR A 483 10.09 -17.63 -2.94
N THR A 484 10.96 -17.55 -1.94
CA THR A 484 12.41 -17.51 -2.11
C THR A 484 13.11 -18.45 -1.12
N THR A 485 14.33 -18.85 -1.43
CA THR A 485 15.19 -19.68 -0.58
C THR A 485 16.61 -19.14 -0.59
N THR A 486 17.40 -19.47 0.43
CA THR A 486 18.80 -19.02 0.53
C THR A 486 19.63 -19.62 -0.61
N GLN A 487 20.26 -18.75 -1.41
CA GLN A 487 21.26 -19.14 -2.41
C GLN A 487 22.67 -19.15 -1.80
N TYR A 488 23.02 -18.10 -1.06
CA TYR A 488 24.31 -17.98 -0.37
C TYR A 488 24.08 -17.65 1.10
N ASP A 489 24.58 -18.53 1.99
CA ASP A 489 24.49 -18.36 3.44
C ASP A 489 25.23 -17.11 3.91
N GLU A 490 26.37 -16.83 3.27
CA GLU A 490 27.26 -15.75 3.64
C GLU A 490 27.92 -15.15 2.41
N LYS A 491 27.75 -13.84 2.25
CA LYS A 491 28.58 -13.00 1.39
C LYS A 491 29.20 -11.89 2.23
N SER A 492 30.49 -11.65 2.02
CA SER A 492 31.22 -10.56 2.67
C SER A 492 32.02 -9.78 1.64
N LEU A 493 31.77 -8.48 1.57
CA LEU A 493 32.49 -7.52 0.74
C LEU A 493 33.21 -6.54 1.65
N LYS A 494 34.53 -6.42 1.49
CA LYS A 494 35.34 -5.50 2.29
C LYS A 494 36.29 -4.71 1.43
N ASP A 495 36.13 -3.39 1.45
CA ASP A 495 36.94 -2.43 0.70
C ASP A 495 37.64 -1.47 1.67
N VAL A 496 38.95 -1.38 1.60
CA VAL A 496 39.76 -0.41 2.37
C VAL A 496 40.60 0.38 1.39
N ASN A 497 40.44 1.70 1.37
CA ASN A 497 41.22 2.58 0.51
C ASN A 497 41.87 3.68 1.33
N ILE A 498 43.15 3.91 1.10
CA ILE A 498 43.94 4.98 1.72
C ILE A 498 44.62 5.76 0.60
N THR A 499 44.30 7.03 0.45
CA THR A 499 45.03 7.95 -0.44
C THR A 499 45.90 8.87 0.41
N LEU A 500 47.21 8.91 0.12
CA LEU A 500 48.17 9.79 0.75
C LEU A 500 48.52 10.94 -0.20
N GLY A 501 47.60 11.87 -0.35
CA GLY A 501 47.85 13.13 -1.03
C GLY A 501 47.74 13.13 -2.56
N ASN A 502 47.90 14.33 -3.10
CA ASN A 502 48.17 14.60 -4.51
C ASN A 502 49.13 15.78 -4.51
N TYR A 503 50.43 15.51 -4.42
CA TYR A 503 51.45 16.52 -4.14
C TYR A 503 52.02 17.08 -5.44
N ASN A 504 52.12 18.40 -5.53
CA ASN A 504 52.87 19.02 -6.63
C ASN A 504 54.36 18.81 -6.35
N ILE A 505 55.04 18.06 -7.22
CA ILE A 505 56.48 17.83 -7.17
C ILE A 505 57.07 18.48 -8.41
N LEU A 506 58.06 19.36 -8.24
CA LEU A 506 58.51 20.27 -9.31
C LEU A 506 57.34 21.15 -9.83
N LYS A 507 57.60 22.12 -10.70
CA LYS A 507 56.55 23.13 -11.04
C LYS A 507 55.26 22.55 -11.65
N ASN A 508 55.33 21.41 -12.37
CA ASN A 508 54.22 20.92 -13.19
C ASN A 508 53.91 19.41 -13.05
N TYR A 509 54.55 18.68 -12.13
CA TYR A 509 54.23 17.25 -11.91
C TYR A 509 53.42 17.07 -10.62
N LYS A 510 52.53 16.09 -10.63
CA LYS A 510 51.69 15.69 -9.50
C LYS A 510 51.96 14.23 -9.17
N LEU A 511 52.21 13.94 -7.89
CA LEU A 511 52.43 12.59 -7.40
C LEU A 511 51.34 12.22 -6.39
N LYS A 512 50.72 11.06 -6.57
CA LYS A 512 49.70 10.52 -5.68
C LYS A 512 50.09 9.10 -5.28
N PHE A 513 49.99 8.80 -3.99
CA PHE A 513 50.15 7.45 -3.45
C PHE A 513 48.82 6.96 -2.92
N SER A 514 48.51 5.68 -3.13
CA SER A 514 47.31 5.07 -2.56
C SER A 514 47.55 3.61 -2.20
N TYR A 515 46.77 3.10 -1.27
CA TYR A 515 46.66 1.69 -0.92
C TYR A 515 45.20 1.29 -1.07
N SER A 516 44.94 0.14 -1.68
CA SER A 516 43.63 -0.48 -1.73
C SER A 516 43.72 -1.92 -1.24
N TYR A 517 42.69 -2.37 -0.53
CA TYR A 517 42.47 -3.76 -0.17
C TYR A 517 41.00 -4.08 -0.41
N ASP A 518 40.75 -5.09 -1.22
CA ASP A 518 39.41 -5.54 -1.57
C ASP A 518 39.31 -7.03 -1.23
N LYS A 519 38.26 -7.44 -0.50
CA LYS A 519 37.93 -8.85 -0.22
C LYS A 519 36.49 -9.13 -0.65
N ASN A 520 36.31 -10.28 -1.29
CA ASN A 520 35.01 -10.81 -1.68
C ASN A 520 34.93 -12.29 -1.27
N TYR A 521 34.05 -12.59 -0.33
CA TYR A 521 33.73 -13.93 0.12
C TYR A 521 32.29 -14.28 -0.26
N GLU A 522 32.07 -15.51 -0.74
CA GLU A 522 30.74 -16.08 -0.92
C GLU A 522 30.75 -17.57 -0.58
N LYS A 523 29.76 -18.01 0.20
CA LYS A 523 29.52 -19.41 0.57
C LYS A 523 28.10 -19.80 0.18
N LEU A 524 27.98 -20.83 -0.65
CA LEU A 524 26.71 -21.31 -1.17
C LEU A 524 25.96 -22.13 -0.11
N ASN A 525 24.65 -21.92 -0.04
CA ASN A 525 23.76 -22.76 0.76
C ASN A 525 23.60 -24.14 0.09
N LEU A 526 23.74 -25.21 0.89
CA LEU A 526 23.71 -26.61 0.45
C LEU A 526 22.48 -27.35 0.97
N ASP A 527 21.41 -26.63 1.34
CA ASP A 527 20.20 -27.23 1.88
C ASP A 527 19.49 -28.07 0.81
N GLU A 528 18.88 -29.15 1.29
CA GLU A 528 18.14 -30.09 0.46
C GLU A 528 16.75 -29.53 0.14
N ASP A 529 16.34 -29.64 -1.12
CA ASP A 529 14.98 -29.47 -1.61
C ASP A 529 14.17 -30.71 -1.19
N PRO A 530 13.17 -30.58 -0.29
CA PRO A 530 12.41 -31.71 0.24
C PRO A 530 11.75 -32.57 -0.85
N PHE A 531 11.30 -31.93 -1.94
CA PHE A 531 10.67 -32.62 -3.08
C PHE A 531 11.65 -33.46 -3.88
N ARG A 532 12.96 -33.23 -3.70
CA ARG A 532 14.04 -33.99 -4.34
C ARG A 532 14.73 -34.97 -3.40
N SER A 533 14.18 -35.24 -2.23
CA SER A 533 14.76 -36.19 -1.27
C SER A 533 14.99 -37.60 -1.83
N SER A 534 14.25 -38.00 -2.87
CA SER A 534 14.35 -39.31 -3.54
C SER A 534 15.60 -39.51 -4.42
N TYR A 535 16.32 -38.44 -4.77
CA TYR A 535 17.53 -38.53 -5.60
C TYR A 535 18.72 -39.11 -4.83
N THR A 536 19.44 -40.04 -5.45
CA THR A 536 20.58 -40.72 -4.84
C THR A 536 21.80 -39.81 -4.65
N ASN A 537 22.01 -38.88 -5.57
CA ASN A 537 23.11 -37.92 -5.52
C ASN A 537 22.78 -36.73 -4.62
N ALA A 538 23.63 -36.45 -3.62
CA ALA A 538 23.47 -35.34 -2.70
C ALA A 538 23.38 -33.98 -3.41
N ARG A 539 24.07 -33.81 -4.55
CA ARG A 539 23.97 -32.58 -5.35
C ARG A 539 22.57 -32.39 -5.93
N ASP A 540 21.94 -33.45 -6.42
CA ASP A 540 20.64 -33.38 -7.09
C ASP A 540 19.50 -33.14 -6.10
N ARG A 541 19.71 -33.48 -4.81
CA ARG A 541 18.80 -33.15 -3.71
C ARG A 541 18.81 -31.68 -3.31
N GLN A 542 19.76 -30.86 -3.75
CA GLN A 542 19.92 -29.48 -3.26
C GLN A 542 19.13 -28.45 -4.06
N TYR A 543 18.70 -27.36 -3.40
CA TYR A 543 18.17 -26.19 -4.08
C TYR A 543 19.18 -25.61 -5.07
N ASN A 544 20.45 -25.48 -4.68
CA ASN A 544 21.48 -24.78 -5.47
C ASN A 544 22.36 -25.73 -6.32
N ARG A 545 21.77 -26.81 -6.84
CA ARG A 545 22.46 -27.91 -7.57
C ARG A 545 23.19 -27.50 -8.85
N THR A 546 22.76 -26.42 -9.50
CA THR A 546 23.33 -25.90 -10.76
C THR A 546 24.55 -25.01 -10.55
N VAL A 547 24.88 -24.67 -9.31
CA VAL A 547 26.04 -23.82 -8.99
C VAL A 547 27.24 -24.68 -8.64
N ASP A 548 28.29 -24.64 -9.44
CA ASP A 548 29.46 -25.51 -9.24
C ASP A 548 30.32 -25.05 -8.04
N ILE A 549 30.58 -23.74 -7.95
CA ILE A 549 31.41 -23.16 -6.89
C ILE A 549 30.61 -23.05 -5.59
N ILE A 550 31.03 -23.76 -4.55
CA ILE A 550 30.34 -23.79 -3.24
C ILE A 550 30.91 -22.78 -2.26
N GLU A 551 32.17 -22.40 -2.43
CA GLU A 551 32.83 -21.41 -1.60
C GLU A 551 33.87 -20.69 -2.43
N LYS A 552 34.01 -19.38 -2.23
CA LYS A 552 34.99 -18.57 -2.93
C LYS A 552 35.41 -17.39 -2.08
N ASN A 553 36.72 -17.17 -1.98
CA ASN A 553 37.31 -16.02 -1.31
C ASN A 553 38.35 -15.38 -2.23
N ILE A 554 38.18 -14.11 -2.55
CA ILE A 554 39.16 -13.33 -3.31
C ILE A 554 39.63 -12.18 -2.44
N GLU A 555 40.94 -12.02 -2.29
CA GLU A 555 41.58 -10.91 -1.59
C GLU A 555 42.61 -10.26 -2.51
N GLN A 556 42.55 -8.94 -2.68
CA GLN A 556 43.51 -8.19 -3.48
C GLN A 556 44.00 -6.99 -2.68
N ASN A 557 45.32 -6.86 -2.50
CA ASN A 557 45.94 -5.64 -1.98
C ASN A 557 46.70 -4.92 -3.11
N GLY A 558 46.80 -3.60 -3.05
CA GLY A 558 47.46 -2.83 -4.10
C GLY A 558 48.06 -1.52 -3.61
N TYR A 559 49.36 -1.34 -3.80
CA TYR A 559 50.08 -0.09 -3.60
C TYR A 559 50.18 0.64 -4.93
N LEU A 560 49.54 1.80 -5.01
CA LEU A 560 49.41 2.63 -6.20
C LEU A 560 50.31 3.87 -6.10
N THR A 561 51.08 4.11 -7.15
CA THR A 561 51.80 5.37 -7.39
C THR A 561 51.35 5.95 -8.72
N GLU A 562 50.86 7.18 -8.71
CA GLU A 562 50.41 7.90 -9.90
C GLU A 562 51.22 9.18 -10.07
N LEU A 563 51.88 9.32 -11.22
CA LEU A 563 52.55 10.53 -11.67
C LEU A 563 51.75 11.16 -12.81
N SER A 564 51.33 12.41 -12.65
CA SER A 564 50.62 13.15 -13.70
C SER A 564 51.29 14.49 -14.03
N LYS A 565 51.19 14.91 -15.29
CA LYS A 565 51.63 16.21 -15.79
C LYS A 565 50.73 16.62 -16.96
N ASP A 566 50.09 17.78 -16.84
CA ASP A 566 49.18 18.32 -17.84
C ASP A 566 48.08 17.29 -18.23
N SER A 567 48.08 16.77 -19.46
CA SER A 567 47.16 15.71 -19.94
C SER A 567 47.68 14.29 -19.73
N LYS A 568 48.92 14.11 -19.29
CA LYS A 568 49.59 12.81 -19.16
C LYS A 568 49.47 12.27 -17.75
N ARG A 569 49.20 10.97 -17.62
CA ARG A 569 49.17 10.21 -16.37
C ARG A 569 49.88 8.89 -16.56
N LEU A 570 50.79 8.55 -15.65
CA LEU A 570 51.39 7.23 -15.50
C LEU A 570 51.01 6.70 -14.12
N LYS A 571 50.33 5.56 -14.08
CA LYS A 571 49.91 4.85 -12.87
C LYS A 571 50.63 3.51 -12.82
N LEU A 572 51.28 3.25 -11.69
CA LEU A 572 51.93 2.00 -11.36
C LEU A 572 51.23 1.41 -10.13
N VAL A 573 50.81 0.16 -10.20
CA VAL A 573 50.26 -0.58 -9.05
C VAL A 573 51.10 -1.81 -8.84
N LEU A 574 51.49 -2.08 -7.61
CA LEU A 574 52.15 -3.32 -7.17
C LEU A 574 51.29 -3.92 -6.06
N GLY A 575 51.03 -5.22 -6.10
CA GLY A 575 50.16 -5.83 -5.10
C GLY A 575 50.16 -7.35 -5.15
N ASP A 576 49.38 -7.92 -4.25
CA ASP A 576 49.17 -9.34 -4.07
C ASP A 576 47.70 -9.65 -4.34
N TYR A 577 47.45 -10.77 -4.99
CA TYR A 577 46.13 -11.31 -5.25
C TYR A 577 46.08 -12.73 -4.70
N LYS A 578 45.05 -13.05 -3.92
CA LYS A 578 44.78 -14.38 -3.41
C LYS A 578 43.36 -14.75 -3.82
N SER A 579 43.18 -15.94 -4.35
CA SER A 579 41.87 -16.51 -4.60
C SER A 579 41.82 -17.93 -4.09
N PHE A 580 40.76 -18.26 -3.39
CA PHE A 580 40.35 -19.61 -3.04
C PHE A 580 39.00 -19.86 -3.69
N ALA A 581 38.80 -21.04 -4.27
CA ALA A 581 37.51 -21.52 -4.72
C ALA A 581 37.38 -23.01 -4.43
N LYS A 582 36.21 -23.46 -4.02
CA LYS A 582 35.87 -24.86 -3.79
C LYS A 582 34.81 -25.28 -4.79
N ASP A 583 35.12 -26.28 -5.61
CA ASP A 583 34.31 -26.73 -6.74
C ASP A 583 33.81 -28.17 -6.51
N ARG A 584 32.66 -28.49 -7.11
CA ARG A 584 32.00 -29.80 -7.06
C ARG A 584 32.09 -30.59 -8.38
N ASP A 585 32.63 -30.02 -9.46
CA ASP A 585 32.38 -30.50 -10.83
C ASP A 585 33.33 -31.59 -11.37
N LEU A 586 33.99 -32.36 -10.49
CA LEU A 586 34.97 -33.36 -10.91
C LEU A 586 34.73 -34.73 -10.24
N TYR A 587 34.02 -35.57 -11.00
CA TYR A 587 33.80 -37.00 -10.85
C TYR A 587 32.84 -37.49 -9.75
N GLU A 588 32.00 -38.44 -10.18
CA GLU A 588 31.05 -39.20 -9.39
C GLU A 588 31.69 -39.77 -8.11
N ASN A 589 31.02 -39.52 -6.98
CA ASN A 589 31.28 -40.09 -5.66
C ASN A 589 32.61 -39.67 -4.98
N THR A 590 32.49 -38.67 -4.09
CA THR A 590 33.16 -38.54 -2.75
C THR A 590 34.09 -37.35 -2.42
N GLY A 591 34.10 -36.21 -3.15
CA GLY A 591 34.91 -35.06 -2.71
C GLY A 591 34.59 -33.69 -3.33
N TYR A 592 35.13 -32.64 -2.71
CA TYR A 592 35.18 -31.27 -3.24
C TYR A 592 36.64 -30.94 -3.58
N ASP A 593 36.87 -30.25 -4.70
CA ASP A 593 38.21 -29.81 -5.09
C ASP A 593 38.46 -28.36 -4.64
N GLU A 594 39.66 -28.11 -4.11
CA GLU A 594 40.07 -26.79 -3.60
C GLU A 594 41.13 -26.15 -4.51
N PHE A 595 40.83 -24.95 -4.98
CA PHE A 595 41.67 -24.17 -5.89
C PHE A 595 42.20 -22.94 -5.18
N VAL A 596 43.50 -22.94 -4.85
CA VAL A 596 44.20 -21.77 -4.31
C VAL A 596 45.01 -21.12 -5.43
N ASN A 597 44.89 -19.82 -5.67
CA ASN A 597 45.79 -19.05 -6.54
C ASN A 597 46.27 -17.82 -5.79
N ASN A 598 47.57 -17.77 -5.50
CA ASN A 598 48.22 -16.60 -4.93
C ASN A 598 49.13 -16.00 -5.99
N SER A 599 49.10 -14.71 -6.25
CA SER A 599 50.00 -14.04 -7.21
C SER A 599 50.46 -12.67 -6.72
N ASN A 600 51.63 -12.26 -7.17
CA ASN A 600 52.02 -10.86 -7.15
C ASN A 600 51.67 -10.29 -8.51
N TYR A 601 51.04 -9.12 -8.51
CA TYR A 601 50.65 -8.46 -9.74
C TYR A 601 51.24 -7.06 -9.83
N ASN A 602 51.46 -6.62 -11.07
CA ASN A 602 51.77 -5.24 -11.37
C ASN A 602 50.87 -4.69 -12.47
N ILE A 603 50.40 -3.47 -12.29
CA ILE A 603 49.61 -2.73 -13.30
C ILE A 603 50.42 -1.52 -13.74
N ILE A 604 50.58 -1.37 -15.04
CA ILE A 604 51.13 -0.18 -15.67
C ILE A 604 50.03 0.44 -16.53
N GLU A 605 49.63 1.65 -16.20
CA GLU A 605 48.65 2.41 -16.95
C GLU A 605 49.24 3.75 -17.39
N TYR A 606 49.19 4.03 -18.68
CA TYR A 606 49.55 5.33 -19.25
C TYR A 606 48.34 5.93 -19.94
N GLN A 607 48.06 7.20 -19.64
CA GLN A 607 47.05 8.00 -20.29
C GLN A 607 47.67 9.30 -20.82
N ASP A 608 47.32 9.71 -22.03
CA ASP A 608 47.46 11.09 -22.49
C ASP A 608 46.13 11.57 -23.03
N SER A 609 45.46 12.45 -22.29
CA SER A 609 44.10 12.87 -22.60
C SER A 609 44.00 13.96 -23.67
N LYS A 610 45.13 14.50 -24.16
CA LYS A 610 45.17 15.63 -25.11
C LYS A 610 46.37 15.55 -26.06
N ILE A 611 46.53 14.45 -26.78
CA ILE A 611 47.48 14.39 -27.91
C ILE A 611 46.89 15.21 -29.05
N ASN A 612 47.48 16.38 -29.34
CA ASN A 612 47.07 17.22 -30.47
C ASN A 612 47.48 16.55 -31.79
N THR A 613 46.51 16.29 -32.66
CA THR A 613 46.73 15.80 -34.03
C THR A 613 46.21 16.82 -35.03
N LYS A 614 46.63 16.72 -36.31
CA LYS A 614 46.09 17.58 -37.40
C LYS A 614 44.56 17.47 -37.56
N LEU A 615 43.93 16.45 -36.97
CA LEU A 615 42.51 16.14 -37.08
C LEU A 615 41.75 16.37 -35.75
N GLY A 616 42.40 16.87 -34.69
CA GLY A 616 41.77 17.10 -33.39
C GLY A 616 42.53 16.45 -32.21
N ASN A 617 41.88 16.39 -31.05
CA ASN A 617 42.44 15.85 -29.81
C ASN A 617 42.23 14.34 -29.72
N LEU A 618 43.29 13.63 -29.39
CA LEU A 618 43.32 12.20 -29.13
C LEU A 618 43.55 11.95 -27.63
N ASN A 619 42.62 11.27 -26.98
CA ASN A 619 42.77 10.69 -25.65
C ASN A 619 43.17 9.22 -25.80
N PHE A 620 44.38 8.89 -25.38
CA PHE A 620 44.95 7.55 -25.46
C PHE A 620 45.13 7.01 -24.04
N LEU A 621 44.64 5.80 -23.78
CA LEU A 621 44.79 5.07 -22.52
C LEU A 621 45.28 3.65 -22.84
N ILE A 622 46.37 3.23 -22.22
CA ILE A 622 46.83 1.84 -22.20
C ILE A 622 46.97 1.41 -20.75
N ASN A 623 46.43 0.23 -20.41
CA ASN A 623 46.51 -0.39 -19.10
C ASN A 623 46.94 -1.84 -19.30
N ARG A 624 48.02 -2.23 -18.63
CA ARG A 624 48.55 -3.60 -18.67
C ARG A 624 48.70 -4.10 -17.25
N ARG A 625 48.03 -5.21 -16.94
CA ARG A 625 48.17 -5.97 -15.70
C ARG A 625 48.93 -7.26 -16.01
N TYR A 626 49.88 -7.59 -15.14
CA TYR A 626 50.66 -8.82 -15.18
C TYR A 626 50.59 -9.46 -13.79
N ASP A 627 50.19 -10.71 -13.72
CA ASP A 627 50.13 -11.50 -12.49
C ASP A 627 51.10 -12.67 -12.59
N LYS A 628 51.92 -12.85 -11.55
CA LYS A 628 52.83 -13.98 -11.37
C LYS A 628 52.38 -14.81 -10.18
N TYR A 629 51.91 -16.02 -10.42
CA TYR A 629 51.36 -16.90 -9.40
C TYR A 629 52.47 -17.62 -8.60
N PHE A 630 52.22 -17.89 -7.32
CA PHE A 630 53.07 -18.61 -6.37
C PHE A 630 52.49 -19.99 -6.07
N GLU A 631 53.39 -20.90 -5.69
CA GLU A 631 53.19 -22.34 -5.48
C GLU A 631 53.27 -23.20 -6.74
N LYS A 632 54.35 -24.00 -6.81
CA LYS A 632 54.70 -25.11 -7.73
C LYS A 632 54.60 -24.87 -9.25
N ASP A 633 54.12 -23.73 -9.73
CA ASP A 633 53.82 -23.47 -11.14
C ASP A 633 54.38 -22.17 -11.70
N SER A 634 54.74 -22.22 -12.98
CA SER A 634 55.21 -21.13 -13.83
C SER A 634 54.05 -20.48 -14.61
N LEU A 635 52.90 -20.28 -13.95
CA LEU A 635 51.71 -19.64 -14.55
C LEU A 635 51.82 -18.11 -14.46
N GLN A 636 51.61 -17.44 -15.59
CA GLN A 636 51.55 -15.99 -15.68
C GLN A 636 50.23 -15.59 -16.35
N GLU A 637 49.55 -14.58 -15.82
CA GLU A 637 48.42 -13.96 -16.48
C GLU A 637 48.81 -12.58 -16.97
N PHE A 638 48.42 -12.26 -18.20
CA PHE A 638 48.60 -10.95 -18.78
C PHE A 638 47.26 -10.43 -19.25
N THR A 639 46.86 -9.26 -18.75
CA THR A 639 45.66 -8.56 -19.17
C THR A 639 46.07 -7.20 -19.74
N THR A 640 45.57 -6.87 -20.93
CA THR A 640 45.79 -5.57 -21.58
C THR A 640 44.46 -4.95 -21.96
N LYS A 641 44.34 -3.65 -21.70
CA LYS A 641 43.21 -2.82 -22.08
C LYS A 641 43.74 -1.53 -22.71
N GLU A 642 43.36 -1.30 -23.94
CA GLU A 642 43.71 -0.12 -24.71
C GLU A 642 42.41 0.60 -25.09
N ILE A 643 42.31 1.89 -24.75
CA ILE A 643 41.18 2.73 -25.13
C ILE A 643 41.73 3.96 -25.83
N VAL A 644 41.24 4.20 -27.03
CA VAL A 644 41.63 5.31 -27.88
C VAL A 644 40.37 6.08 -28.25
N THR A 645 40.25 7.31 -27.75
CA THR A 645 39.17 8.23 -28.11
C THR A 645 39.75 9.37 -28.92
N LYS A 646 39.27 9.55 -30.15
CA LYS A 646 39.73 10.58 -31.08
C LYS A 646 38.55 11.43 -31.55
N ASN A 647 38.68 12.73 -31.38
CA ASN A 647 37.78 13.67 -32.05
C ASN A 647 38.35 13.92 -33.46
N LEU A 648 37.64 13.50 -34.50
CA LEU A 648 38.08 13.54 -35.90
C LEU A 648 37.79 14.89 -36.57
N TYR A 649 36.70 15.55 -36.16
CA TYR A 649 36.32 16.87 -36.62
C TYR A 649 35.33 17.48 -35.62
N ASN A 650 35.41 18.79 -35.37
CA ASN A 650 34.39 19.51 -34.61
C ASN A 650 34.38 20.98 -35.01
N ASN A 651 33.29 21.45 -35.61
CA ASN A 651 33.10 22.87 -35.90
C ASN A 651 32.00 23.54 -35.06
N THR A 652 31.36 22.83 -34.11
CA THR A 652 30.21 23.32 -33.30
C THR A 652 30.47 24.57 -32.45
N GLY A 653 31.71 25.06 -32.41
CA GLY A 653 32.09 26.33 -31.77
C GLY A 653 32.47 27.47 -32.72
N ASP A 654 32.48 27.26 -34.04
CA ASP A 654 32.87 28.27 -35.04
C ASP A 654 31.70 29.20 -35.41
N PHE A 655 31.87 30.51 -35.22
CA PHE A 655 30.83 31.51 -35.48
C PHE A 655 30.46 31.64 -36.97
N TYR A 656 31.34 31.25 -37.91
CA TYR A 656 31.14 31.41 -39.35
C TYR A 656 30.67 30.15 -40.08
N ARG A 657 30.34 29.08 -39.36
CA ARG A 657 29.96 27.80 -39.97
C ARG A 657 28.52 27.80 -40.50
N LYS A 658 28.28 27.03 -41.56
CA LYS A 658 26.93 26.82 -42.14
C LYS A 658 26.17 25.64 -41.55
N TYR A 659 26.87 24.63 -41.04
CA TYR A 659 26.31 23.42 -40.44
C TYR A 659 27.19 22.97 -39.27
N ASP A 660 26.56 22.41 -38.23
CA ASP A 660 27.22 21.79 -37.09
C ASP A 660 27.62 20.36 -37.47
N LEU A 661 28.91 20.08 -37.54
CA LEU A 661 29.48 18.76 -37.77
C LEU A 661 30.48 18.45 -36.66
N LYS A 662 30.23 17.36 -35.93
CA LYS A 662 31.16 16.79 -34.96
C LYS A 662 31.27 15.29 -35.17
N ILE A 663 32.49 14.79 -35.30
CA ILE A 663 32.78 13.37 -35.49
C ILE A 663 33.70 12.93 -34.36
N ASP A 664 33.19 12.06 -33.49
CA ASP A 664 33.93 11.46 -32.38
C ASP A 664 34.05 9.95 -32.62
N ASN A 665 35.24 9.38 -32.39
CA ASN A 665 35.49 7.96 -32.50
C ASN A 665 36.12 7.42 -31.21
N LYS A 666 35.60 6.33 -30.68
CA LYS A 666 36.10 5.64 -29.49
C LYS A 666 36.36 4.17 -29.83
N PHE A 667 37.62 3.85 -30.03
CA PHE A 667 38.10 2.48 -30.16
C PHE A 667 38.51 1.94 -28.78
N SER A 668 38.13 0.70 -28.48
CA SER A 668 38.57 -0.02 -27.28
C SER A 668 38.98 -1.44 -27.66
N TYR A 669 40.08 -1.89 -27.06
CA TYR A 669 40.64 -3.22 -27.22
C TYR A 669 40.94 -3.78 -25.83
N TYR A 670 40.46 -4.98 -25.56
CA TYR A 670 40.75 -5.72 -24.35
C TYR A 670 41.18 -7.13 -24.70
N MET A 671 42.21 -7.64 -24.03
CA MET A 671 42.64 -9.03 -24.16
C MET A 671 43.24 -9.50 -22.85
N ASN A 672 42.88 -10.70 -22.41
CA ASN A 672 43.63 -11.43 -21.39
C ASN A 672 44.16 -12.74 -21.96
N TYR A 673 45.34 -13.14 -21.49
CA TYR A 673 45.89 -14.45 -21.79
C TYR A 673 46.74 -15.01 -20.66
N PHE A 674 46.85 -16.34 -20.64
CA PHE A 674 47.64 -17.09 -19.68
C PHE A 674 48.87 -17.67 -20.39
N ILE A 675 50.06 -17.51 -19.82
CA ILE A 675 51.32 -18.13 -20.28
C ILE A 675 51.73 -19.18 -19.25
N TYR A 676 52.11 -20.35 -19.73
CA TYR A 676 52.70 -21.41 -18.93
C TYR A 676 54.10 -21.74 -19.44
N ASN A 677 55.05 -22.01 -18.54
CA ASN A 677 56.36 -22.53 -18.96
C ASN A 677 56.29 -24.06 -19.12
N SER A 678 55.96 -24.52 -20.33
CA SER A 678 55.85 -25.93 -20.71
C SER A 678 57.19 -26.47 -21.22
N GLU A 679 58.18 -26.62 -20.35
CA GLU A 679 59.44 -27.25 -20.78
C GLU A 679 59.36 -28.79 -20.90
N ASN A 680 58.21 -29.45 -20.64
CA ASN A 680 58.19 -30.92 -20.63
C ASN A 680 56.91 -31.69 -21.02
N ARG A 681 55.86 -31.12 -21.62
CA ARG A 681 54.71 -31.93 -22.11
C ARG A 681 54.03 -31.33 -23.35
N ASP A 682 53.72 -32.19 -24.32
CA ASP A 682 52.90 -31.93 -25.51
C ASP A 682 51.43 -32.17 -25.14
N PHE A 683 50.54 -31.19 -25.36
CA PHE A 683 49.14 -31.20 -24.90
C PHE A 683 48.17 -31.90 -25.89
N ASN A 684 48.70 -32.70 -26.83
CA ASN A 684 47.91 -33.30 -27.92
C ASN A 684 47.37 -34.71 -27.64
N ASP A 685 47.80 -35.39 -26.57
CA ASP A 685 47.31 -36.73 -26.27
C ASP A 685 46.19 -36.72 -25.22
N LYS A 686 45.09 -37.43 -25.52
CA LYS A 686 43.96 -37.66 -24.63
C LYS A 686 44.45 -38.30 -23.32
N VAL A 687 44.62 -37.50 -22.27
CA VAL A 687 45.04 -38.00 -20.95
C VAL A 687 43.82 -38.62 -20.28
N ALA A 688 43.70 -39.95 -20.36
CA ALA A 688 42.60 -40.72 -19.78
C ALA A 688 42.88 -41.21 -18.34
N TYR A 689 44.08 -41.01 -17.78
CA TYR A 689 44.39 -41.39 -16.39
C TYR A 689 45.40 -40.41 -15.78
N ILE A 690 45.03 -39.82 -14.65
CA ILE A 690 45.70 -38.72 -13.94
C ILE A 690 45.80 -39.19 -12.47
N SER A 691 47.00 -39.35 -11.92
CA SER A 691 47.19 -39.98 -10.60
C SER A 691 48.30 -39.36 -9.73
N ASP A 692 48.88 -38.20 -10.08
CA ASP A 692 50.01 -37.62 -9.34
C ASP A 692 49.94 -36.10 -9.12
N ALA A 693 50.65 -35.60 -8.11
CA ALA A 693 50.67 -34.19 -7.68
C ALA A 693 51.10 -33.15 -8.76
N GLU A 694 51.62 -33.58 -9.92
CA GLU A 694 51.83 -32.75 -11.11
C GLU A 694 50.51 -32.35 -11.81
N ASP A 695 49.39 -32.97 -11.45
CA ASP A 695 48.09 -32.79 -12.08
C ASP A 695 47.34 -31.52 -11.60
N SER A 696 47.74 -30.93 -10.47
CA SER A 696 47.16 -29.68 -9.94
C SER A 696 47.24 -28.47 -10.90
N LYS A 697 48.18 -28.49 -11.86
CA LYS A 697 48.36 -27.45 -12.88
C LYS A 697 47.27 -27.47 -13.95
N TYR A 698 46.76 -28.66 -14.26
CA TYR A 698 45.74 -28.92 -15.27
C TYR A 698 44.37 -28.43 -14.81
N TYR A 699 44.10 -28.56 -13.51
CA TYR A 699 42.85 -28.16 -12.88
C TYR A 699 42.68 -26.63 -12.74
N ARG A 700 43.76 -25.87 -12.47
CA ARG A 700 43.72 -24.39 -12.26
C ARG A 700 43.23 -23.55 -13.47
N LEU A 701 43.35 -24.07 -14.70
CA LEU A 701 42.88 -23.41 -15.93
C LEU A 701 41.52 -23.92 -16.40
N ASN A 702 41.01 -24.99 -15.78
CA ASN A 702 39.69 -25.50 -16.08
C ASN A 702 38.65 -24.40 -15.76
N GLY A 703 37.72 -24.14 -16.68
CA GLY A 703 36.78 -23.02 -16.59
C GLY A 703 37.34 -21.62 -16.89
N LYS A 704 38.66 -21.38 -16.94
CA LYS A 704 39.22 -20.07 -17.31
C LYS A 704 39.15 -19.84 -18.83
N THR A 705 38.83 -18.61 -19.25
CA THR A 705 38.72 -18.25 -20.67
C THR A 705 39.66 -17.12 -21.06
N LEU A 706 40.29 -17.28 -22.23
CA LEU A 706 40.99 -16.20 -22.94
C LEU A 706 39.94 -15.34 -23.64
N LYS A 707 39.72 -14.13 -23.16
CA LYS A 707 38.79 -13.16 -23.74
C LYS A 707 39.57 -12.15 -24.57
N LYS A 708 39.09 -11.90 -25.78
CA LYS A 708 39.50 -10.77 -26.62
C LYS A 708 38.24 -10.01 -27.02
N ASP A 709 38.22 -8.71 -26.78
CA ASP A 709 37.07 -7.82 -26.95
C ASP A 709 37.53 -6.58 -27.71
N ILE A 710 36.98 -6.37 -28.90
CA ILE A 710 37.28 -5.23 -29.76
C ILE A 710 35.99 -4.47 -29.97
N SER A 711 35.92 -3.23 -29.53
CA SER A 711 34.76 -2.38 -29.73
C SER A 711 35.13 -1.05 -30.37
N ASN A 712 34.30 -0.55 -31.28
CA ASN A 712 34.44 0.78 -31.84
C ASN A 712 33.09 1.49 -31.86
N GLU A 713 33.06 2.71 -31.33
CA GLU A 713 31.92 3.62 -31.35
C GLU A 713 32.28 4.84 -32.21
N LEU A 714 31.46 5.17 -33.19
CA LEU A 714 31.59 6.37 -34.02
C LEU A 714 30.32 7.20 -33.87
N LYS A 715 30.46 8.40 -33.32
CA LYS A 715 29.37 9.38 -33.19
C LYS A 715 29.57 10.49 -34.22
N VAL A 716 28.57 10.70 -35.07
CA VAL A 716 28.52 11.77 -36.07
C VAL A 716 27.31 12.65 -35.77
N LEU A 717 27.56 13.85 -35.26
CA LEU A 717 26.57 14.91 -35.14
C LEU A 717 26.59 15.72 -36.43
N PHE A 718 25.46 15.83 -37.12
CA PHE A 718 25.26 16.73 -38.26
C PHE A 718 23.95 17.52 -38.07
N GLY A 719 24.05 18.83 -37.84
CA GLY A 719 22.91 19.67 -37.51
C GLY A 719 22.25 19.25 -36.19
N ASN A 720 20.97 18.87 -36.25
CA ASN A 720 20.19 18.32 -35.13
C ASN A 720 20.16 16.78 -35.10
N THR A 721 20.89 16.12 -36.00
CA THR A 721 20.91 14.66 -36.14
C THR A 721 22.19 14.07 -35.54
N ASP A 722 22.02 13.20 -34.55
CA ASP A 722 23.05 12.42 -33.86
C ASP A 722 23.03 10.99 -34.41
N THR A 723 24.00 10.63 -35.26
CA THR A 723 24.18 9.25 -35.73
C THR A 723 25.22 8.54 -34.87
N ILE A 724 24.89 7.40 -34.28
CA ILE A 724 25.78 6.59 -33.44
C ILE A 724 25.93 5.20 -34.07
N TYR A 725 27.14 4.87 -34.51
CA TYR A 725 27.52 3.55 -35.01
C TYR A 725 28.34 2.81 -33.96
N ASN A 726 27.94 1.60 -33.59
CA ASN A 726 28.66 0.72 -32.69
C ASN A 726 28.98 -0.61 -33.37
N ILE A 727 30.19 -1.11 -33.16
CA ILE A 727 30.58 -2.48 -33.48
C ILE A 727 31.36 -3.05 -32.29
N ASN A 728 31.05 -4.28 -31.89
CA ASN A 728 31.74 -5.01 -30.84
C ASN A 728 31.94 -6.46 -31.28
N LEU A 729 33.17 -6.95 -31.23
CA LEU A 729 33.56 -8.33 -31.47
C LEU A 729 34.20 -8.90 -30.20
N VAL A 730 33.60 -9.93 -29.62
CA VAL A 730 34.14 -10.68 -28.47
C VAL A 730 34.41 -12.12 -28.86
N THR A 731 35.61 -12.62 -28.56
CA THR A 731 35.95 -14.04 -28.68
C THR A 731 36.38 -14.58 -27.32
N TYR A 732 35.87 -15.75 -26.95
CA TYR A 732 36.29 -16.52 -25.79
C TYR A 732 36.92 -17.82 -26.28
N ASN A 733 38.18 -18.05 -25.90
CA ASN A 733 38.83 -19.33 -26.10
C ASN A 733 39.05 -20.01 -24.75
N ASP A 734 39.05 -21.34 -24.74
CA ASP A 734 39.48 -22.12 -23.59
C ASP A 734 40.95 -21.84 -23.27
N ALA A 735 41.27 -21.60 -21.99
CA ALA A 735 42.64 -21.32 -21.56
C ALA A 735 43.51 -22.58 -21.46
N TYR A 736 42.89 -23.76 -21.42
CA TYR A 736 43.50 -25.06 -21.19
C TYR A 736 43.69 -25.87 -22.50
N LYS A 737 42.64 -26.14 -23.28
CA LYS A 737 42.68 -27.01 -24.46
C LYS A 737 42.99 -26.22 -25.74
N ASN A 738 44.27 -26.17 -26.13
CA ASN A 738 44.75 -25.70 -27.44
C ASN A 738 44.09 -24.40 -27.99
N LYS A 739 43.73 -23.44 -27.10
CA LYS A 739 43.00 -22.20 -27.47
C LYS A 739 41.72 -22.47 -28.27
N TRP A 740 41.02 -23.55 -27.97
CA TRP A 740 39.75 -23.88 -28.62
C TRP A 740 38.73 -22.75 -28.45
N LEU A 741 38.06 -22.36 -29.53
CA LEU A 741 37.08 -21.26 -29.52
C LEU A 741 35.79 -21.73 -28.82
N LYS A 742 35.52 -21.21 -27.62
CA LYS A 742 34.28 -21.46 -26.86
C LYS A 742 33.11 -20.65 -27.40
N ASN A 743 33.37 -19.39 -27.73
CA ASN A 743 32.33 -18.47 -28.17
C ASN A 743 32.90 -17.33 -29.02
N ILE A 744 32.17 -16.95 -30.06
CA ILE A 744 32.39 -15.71 -30.80
C ILE A 744 31.07 -14.94 -30.86
N SER A 745 31.11 -13.66 -30.51
CA SER A 745 29.97 -12.77 -30.63
C SER A 745 30.35 -11.49 -31.36
N LEU A 746 29.50 -11.08 -32.29
CA LEU A 746 29.61 -9.82 -33.02
C LEU A 746 28.31 -9.05 -32.82
N LYS A 747 28.37 -7.83 -32.30
CA LYS A 747 27.23 -6.93 -32.16
C LYS A 747 27.50 -5.67 -32.96
N ASN A 748 26.58 -5.30 -33.83
CA ASN A 748 26.63 -4.06 -34.61
C ASN A 748 25.31 -3.29 -34.42
N SER A 749 25.38 -1.97 -34.31
CA SER A 749 24.17 -1.15 -34.29
C SER A 749 24.41 0.22 -34.90
N ILE A 750 23.38 0.75 -35.57
CA ILE A 750 23.32 2.14 -36.06
C ILE A 750 22.07 2.79 -35.50
N ASN A 751 22.24 3.87 -34.75
CA ASN A 751 21.16 4.66 -34.17
C ASN A 751 21.17 6.07 -34.77
N PHE A 752 20.01 6.54 -35.24
CA PHE A 752 19.77 7.90 -35.68
C PHE A 752 18.86 8.60 -34.68
N ASN A 753 19.38 9.65 -34.07
CA ASN A 753 18.63 10.50 -33.14
C ASN A 753 18.42 11.87 -33.78
N ILE A 754 17.18 12.34 -33.92
CA ILE A 754 16.87 13.68 -34.43
C ILE A 754 16.32 14.49 -33.25
N GLU A 755 16.88 15.66 -32.97
CA GLU A 755 16.48 16.52 -31.82
C GLU A 755 16.53 15.80 -30.46
N ASN A 756 17.56 14.98 -30.25
CA ASN A 756 17.74 14.11 -29.08
C ASN A 756 16.66 13.03 -28.89
N LYS A 757 15.78 12.80 -29.87
CA LYS A 757 14.84 11.68 -29.89
C LYS A 757 15.38 10.58 -30.80
N LYS A 758 15.43 9.35 -30.31
CA LYS A 758 15.78 8.17 -31.12
C LYS A 758 14.69 8.00 -32.18
N THR A 759 15.04 8.04 -33.46
CA THR A 759 14.08 8.02 -34.59
C THR A 759 14.15 6.70 -35.37
N ILE A 760 15.37 6.20 -35.61
CA ILE A 760 15.61 4.94 -36.31
C ILE A 760 16.76 4.23 -35.60
N ALA A 761 16.59 2.96 -35.27
CA ALA A 761 17.68 2.11 -34.80
C ALA A 761 17.66 0.76 -35.51
N THR A 762 18.83 0.33 -35.96
CA THR A 762 19.02 -1.01 -36.49
C THR A 762 20.18 -1.68 -35.76
N SER A 763 20.01 -2.94 -35.39
CA SER A 763 21.09 -3.75 -34.85
C SER A 763 21.13 -5.13 -35.48
N TYR A 764 22.34 -5.66 -35.55
CA TYR A 764 22.63 -7.01 -35.98
C TYR A 764 23.57 -7.65 -34.96
N ASP A 765 23.19 -8.80 -34.43
CA ASP A 765 24.04 -9.57 -33.53
C ASP A 765 24.15 -11.04 -33.94
N ILE A 766 25.38 -11.54 -33.86
CA ILE A 766 25.73 -12.95 -34.00
C ILE A 766 26.28 -13.40 -32.67
N ASN A 767 25.83 -14.56 -32.17
CA ASN A 767 26.41 -15.23 -31.02
C ASN A 767 26.51 -16.73 -31.30
N ASN A 768 27.74 -17.20 -31.55
CA ASN A 768 28.01 -18.61 -31.82
C ASN A 768 28.76 -19.22 -30.65
N SER A 769 28.17 -20.21 -30.00
CA SER A 769 28.81 -21.02 -28.96
C SER A 769 29.13 -22.42 -29.45
N TYR A 770 30.30 -22.91 -29.06
CA TYR A 770 30.81 -24.23 -29.43
C TYR A 770 30.82 -25.11 -28.17
N GLN A 771 30.41 -26.38 -28.29
CA GLN A 771 30.54 -27.40 -27.22
C GLN A 771 31.51 -28.51 -27.63
N GLU A 772 32.16 -29.12 -26.64
CA GLU A 772 33.31 -30.00 -26.86
C GLU A 772 32.93 -31.41 -27.33
N ASP A 773 31.76 -31.93 -26.92
CA ASP A 773 31.35 -33.31 -27.18
C ASP A 773 30.19 -33.41 -28.18
N ASN A 774 30.56 -33.81 -29.40
CA ASN A 774 29.78 -33.82 -30.64
C ASN A 774 29.62 -32.44 -31.26
N TYR A 775 29.96 -32.30 -32.55
CA TYR A 775 29.87 -31.11 -33.41
C TYR A 775 28.51 -30.35 -33.39
N LYS A 776 28.13 -29.81 -32.24
CA LYS A 776 26.91 -29.04 -31.95
C LYS A 776 27.34 -27.58 -31.82
N ASN A 777 27.12 -26.82 -32.88
CA ASN A 777 27.20 -25.36 -32.85
C ASN A 777 25.79 -24.85 -32.55
N ILE A 778 25.69 -23.88 -31.63
CA ILE A 778 24.48 -23.06 -31.47
C ILE A 778 24.82 -21.75 -32.15
N ASP A 779 24.21 -21.51 -33.30
CA ASP A 779 24.35 -20.26 -34.05
C ASP A 779 23.09 -19.42 -33.84
N ASN A 780 23.23 -18.29 -33.15
CA ASN A 780 22.15 -17.32 -32.95
C ASN A 780 22.44 -16.06 -33.75
N GLN A 781 21.52 -15.68 -34.64
CA GLN A 781 21.60 -14.43 -35.41
C GLN A 781 20.33 -13.63 -35.19
N ASN A 782 20.46 -12.39 -34.72
CA ASN A 782 19.31 -11.51 -34.51
C ASN A 782 19.45 -10.24 -35.35
N TYR A 783 18.35 -9.87 -36.00
CA TYR A 783 18.19 -8.64 -36.75
C TYR A 783 17.08 -7.82 -36.11
N LYS A 784 17.39 -6.59 -35.73
CA LYS A 784 16.43 -5.68 -35.11
C LYS A 784 16.33 -4.40 -35.91
N LEU A 785 15.11 -3.97 -36.19
CA LEU A 785 14.78 -2.65 -36.71
C LEU A 785 13.72 -2.02 -35.80
N GLU A 786 13.99 -0.80 -35.35
CA GLU A 786 13.10 -0.01 -34.52
C GLU A 786 12.90 1.35 -35.19
N LEU A 787 11.64 1.73 -35.41
CA LEU A 787 11.25 3.03 -35.93
C LEU A 787 10.40 3.74 -34.87
N TYR A 788 10.70 5.01 -34.64
CA TYR A 788 10.10 5.82 -33.59
C TYR A 788 9.51 7.09 -34.21
N ASP A 789 8.22 7.32 -33.98
CA ASP A 789 7.49 8.56 -34.29
C ASP A 789 6.95 9.16 -32.98
N ASP A 790 6.59 10.45 -32.96
CA ASP A 790 6.25 11.22 -31.75
C ASP A 790 5.15 10.61 -30.87
N ASN A 791 4.36 9.67 -31.40
CA ASN A 791 3.32 8.93 -30.68
C ASN A 791 3.31 7.41 -30.94
N LYS A 792 4.25 6.86 -31.73
CA LYS A 792 4.20 5.46 -32.22
C LYS A 792 5.56 4.80 -32.20
N GLU A 793 5.61 3.55 -31.75
CA GLU A 793 6.81 2.72 -31.82
C GLU A 793 6.51 1.49 -32.69
N PHE A 794 7.33 1.30 -33.73
CA PHE A 794 7.30 0.11 -34.58
C PHE A 794 8.57 -0.70 -34.34
N LYS A 795 8.41 -1.91 -33.80
CA LYS A 795 9.51 -2.84 -33.58
C LYS A 795 9.34 -4.05 -34.48
N TYR A 796 10.40 -4.35 -35.24
CA TYR A 796 10.53 -5.56 -36.03
C TYR A 796 11.79 -6.30 -35.59
N ASN A 797 11.61 -7.50 -35.06
CA ASN A 797 12.70 -8.39 -34.65
C ASN A 797 12.58 -9.71 -35.39
N VAL A 798 13.69 -10.13 -36.01
CA VAL A 798 13.87 -11.46 -36.60
C VAL A 798 15.03 -12.12 -35.89
N SER A 799 14.73 -13.17 -35.13
CA SER A 799 15.72 -13.98 -34.44
C SER A 799 15.79 -15.36 -35.11
N TYR A 800 16.99 -15.73 -35.56
CA TYR A 800 17.28 -17.01 -36.21
C TYR A 800 18.10 -17.87 -35.25
N TYR A 801 17.54 -19.01 -34.86
CA TYR A 801 18.16 -19.98 -33.97
C TYR A 801 18.44 -21.26 -34.75
N LYS A 802 19.71 -21.67 -34.81
CA LYS A 802 20.12 -22.93 -35.42
C LYS A 802 20.78 -23.84 -34.39
N ASN A 803 20.08 -24.92 -34.03
CA ASN A 803 20.62 -25.99 -33.19
C ASN A 803 20.68 -27.30 -34.00
N ARG A 804 21.83 -27.98 -34.01
CA ARG A 804 22.06 -29.15 -34.87
C ARG A 804 21.29 -30.41 -34.43
N VAL A 805 20.68 -30.38 -33.24
CA VAL A 805 19.70 -31.40 -32.79
C VAL A 805 18.30 -30.89 -33.12
N ARG A 806 17.82 -31.23 -34.34
CA ARG A 806 16.46 -31.01 -34.87
C ARG A 806 15.72 -29.79 -34.31
N ASN A 807 15.94 -28.60 -34.90
CA ASN A 807 14.90 -27.63 -35.30
C ASN A 807 15.59 -26.33 -35.77
N GLU A 808 15.22 -25.84 -36.96
CA GLU A 808 15.46 -24.45 -37.35
C GLU A 808 14.25 -23.64 -36.89
N THR A 809 14.45 -22.59 -36.11
CA THR A 809 13.35 -21.75 -35.60
C THR A 809 13.59 -20.30 -36.00
N ILE A 810 12.60 -19.71 -36.64
CA ILE A 810 12.55 -18.29 -37.00
C ILE A 810 11.49 -17.66 -36.12
N ASP A 811 11.91 -16.88 -35.14
CA ASP A 811 10.99 -16.10 -34.32
C ASP A 811 10.87 -14.70 -34.93
N THR A 812 9.65 -14.37 -35.35
CA THR A 812 9.32 -13.06 -35.90
C THR A 812 8.34 -12.38 -34.97
N THR A 813 8.73 -11.25 -34.38
CA THR A 813 7.86 -10.43 -33.53
C THR A 813 7.58 -9.10 -34.23
N LEU A 814 6.28 -8.75 -34.33
CA LEU A 814 5.79 -7.51 -34.91
C LEU A 814 4.92 -6.79 -33.89
N ASP A 815 5.44 -5.69 -33.34
CA ASP A 815 4.73 -4.87 -32.34
C ASP A 815 4.26 -3.54 -32.96
N TYR A 816 2.97 -3.24 -32.79
CA TYR A 816 2.36 -1.95 -33.11
C TYR A 816 1.66 -1.42 -31.85
N SER A 817 2.12 -0.31 -31.28
CA SER A 817 1.54 0.22 -30.03
C SER A 817 1.10 1.68 -30.13
N ASP A 818 -0.12 1.96 -29.65
CA ASP A 818 -0.68 3.29 -29.32
C ASP A 818 -0.94 3.41 -27.80
N ARG A 819 -0.05 2.82 -26.97
CA ARG A 819 -0.13 2.53 -25.50
C ARG A 819 -0.70 1.14 -25.18
N ILE A 820 0.21 0.15 -25.13
CA ILE A 820 0.03 -1.10 -24.38
C ILE A 820 1.34 -1.39 -23.65
N ARG A 821 1.25 -1.72 -22.35
CA ARG A 821 2.35 -2.30 -21.57
C ARG A 821 2.32 -3.81 -21.79
N ALA A 822 3.34 -4.36 -22.44
CA ALA A 822 3.59 -5.80 -22.41
C ALA A 822 4.32 -6.14 -21.10
N TYR A 823 3.77 -7.07 -20.32
CA TYR A 823 4.51 -7.74 -19.27
C TYR A 823 5.32 -8.86 -19.91
N ASN A 824 6.65 -8.72 -19.95
CA ASN A 824 7.54 -9.83 -20.26
C ASN A 824 7.81 -10.58 -18.96
N PHE A 825 7.28 -11.80 -18.84
CA PHE A 825 7.82 -12.80 -17.92
C PHE A 825 8.76 -13.73 -18.70
N LEU A 826 9.99 -13.85 -18.23
CA LEU A 826 10.91 -14.92 -18.59
C LEU A 826 11.23 -15.67 -17.29
N LYS A 827 10.62 -16.85 -17.11
CA LYS A 827 11.19 -17.90 -16.25
C LYS A 827 10.58 -19.26 -16.63
N TYR A 828 11.49 -20.22 -16.83
CA TYR A 828 11.33 -21.65 -17.12
C TYR A 828 10.97 -22.08 -18.55
N ILE A 829 11.64 -23.16 -18.96
CA ILE A 829 11.46 -23.86 -20.23
C ILE A 829 10.16 -24.66 -20.08
N ASP A 830 9.04 -23.98 -20.28
CA ASP A 830 7.78 -24.58 -20.72
C ASP A 830 7.25 -23.70 -21.85
N LYS A 831 6.81 -24.32 -22.94
CA LYS A 831 6.29 -23.60 -24.10
C LYS A 831 4.85 -23.15 -23.82
N ASP A 832 4.70 -22.12 -23.00
CA ASP A 832 3.46 -21.36 -22.90
C ASP A 832 3.37 -20.40 -24.08
N ILE A 833 2.48 -20.68 -25.03
CA ILE A 833 2.10 -19.73 -26.07
C ILE A 833 0.80 -19.08 -25.61
N ILE A 834 0.91 -17.85 -25.07
CA ILE A 834 -0.24 -16.98 -24.75
C ILE A 834 -0.37 -15.95 -25.87
N ASN A 835 -1.45 -16.06 -26.66
CA ASN A 835 -1.78 -15.07 -27.68
C ASN A 835 -3.01 -14.28 -27.23
N ASN A 836 -2.83 -13.01 -26.86
CA ASN A 836 -3.90 -12.09 -26.49
C ASN A 836 -4.13 -11.06 -27.61
N PHE A 837 -5.38 -10.97 -28.08
CA PHE A 837 -5.81 -9.98 -29.06
C PHE A 837 -6.95 -9.14 -28.46
N GLU A 838 -6.67 -7.88 -28.15
CA GLU A 838 -7.68 -6.91 -27.70
C GLU A 838 -7.95 -5.87 -28.78
N TYR A 839 -9.22 -5.73 -29.16
CA TYR A 839 -9.68 -4.70 -30.10
C TYR A 839 -10.76 -3.84 -29.44
N SER A 840 -10.52 -2.53 -29.33
CA SER A 840 -11.48 -1.55 -28.83
C SER A 840 -11.81 -0.49 -29.87
N PHE A 841 -13.11 -0.20 -30.05
CA PHE A 841 -13.61 0.79 -31.00
C PHE A 841 -14.56 1.76 -30.29
N GLY A 842 -14.30 3.07 -30.40
CA GLY A 842 -15.13 4.12 -29.79
C GLY A 842 -15.38 5.31 -30.73
N GLU A 843 -16.65 5.71 -30.84
CA GLU A 843 -17.04 6.99 -31.47
C GLU A 843 -17.14 8.12 -30.43
N LYS A 844 -17.10 9.39 -30.89
CA LYS A 844 -17.43 10.60 -30.11
C LYS A 844 -18.85 10.60 -29.51
N SER A 845 -19.68 9.59 -29.79
CA SER A 845 -21.12 9.49 -29.46
C SER A 845 -21.45 8.67 -28.20
N LYS A 846 -20.48 8.38 -27.31
CA LYS A 846 -20.65 7.58 -26.06
C LYS A 846 -21.16 6.14 -26.29
N LYS A 847 -20.69 5.49 -27.35
CA LYS A 847 -20.91 4.06 -27.62
C LYS A 847 -19.55 3.37 -27.75
N TRP A 848 -19.31 2.34 -26.94
CA TRP A 848 -18.04 1.61 -26.93
C TRP A 848 -18.27 0.12 -27.18
N TRP A 849 -17.42 -0.44 -28.02
CA TRP A 849 -17.33 -1.88 -28.26
C TRP A 849 -15.93 -2.36 -27.87
N THR A 850 -15.87 -3.41 -27.07
CA THR A 850 -14.63 -4.12 -26.76
C THR A 850 -14.80 -5.58 -27.15
N LEU A 851 -13.91 -6.07 -28.00
CA LEU A 851 -13.77 -7.48 -28.34
C LEU A 851 -12.41 -7.94 -27.83
N GLU A 852 -12.44 -8.92 -26.93
CA GLU A 852 -11.26 -9.53 -26.34
C GLU A 852 -11.23 -11.01 -26.71
N TYR A 853 -10.10 -11.45 -27.24
CA TYR A 853 -9.85 -12.84 -27.61
C TYR A 853 -8.52 -13.32 -27.02
N THR A 854 -8.60 -14.38 -26.22
CA THR A 854 -7.45 -14.99 -25.55
C THR A 854 -7.38 -16.46 -25.89
N ILE A 855 -6.21 -16.90 -26.39
CA ILE A 855 -5.84 -18.30 -26.55
C ILE A 855 -4.67 -18.60 -25.62
N THR A 856 -4.85 -19.60 -24.76
CA THR A 856 -3.76 -20.19 -23.97
C THR A 856 -3.58 -21.65 -24.38
N THR A 857 -2.38 -22.00 -24.85
CA THR A 857 -1.96 -23.37 -25.14
C THR A 857 -0.74 -23.75 -24.31
N ASN A 858 -0.86 -24.82 -23.52
CA ASN A 858 0.26 -25.39 -22.78
C ASN A 858 0.68 -26.74 -23.43
N THR A 859 1.98 -26.93 -23.70
CA THR A 859 2.52 -28.16 -24.31
C THR A 859 3.90 -28.51 -23.77
N THR A 860 3.99 -29.62 -23.03
CA THR A 860 5.25 -30.29 -22.63
C THR A 860 5.58 -31.46 -23.58
N TYR A 861 6.88 -31.73 -23.80
CA TYR A 861 7.37 -32.82 -24.67
C TYR A 861 8.15 -33.86 -23.88
N ASP A 862 7.99 -35.14 -24.24
CA ASP A 862 8.76 -36.27 -23.71
C ASP A 862 10.26 -36.11 -23.95
N TYR A 863 11.08 -36.42 -22.93
CA TYR A 863 12.50 -36.65 -23.09
C TYR A 863 12.89 -38.04 -22.60
N ASN A 864 13.86 -38.66 -23.28
CA ASN A 864 14.49 -39.87 -22.79
C ASN A 864 15.57 -39.49 -21.79
N ASP A 865 15.64 -40.22 -20.68
CA ASP A 865 16.73 -40.06 -19.73
C ASP A 865 18.08 -40.51 -20.34
N SER A 866 19.18 -40.24 -19.64
CA SER A 866 20.54 -40.64 -20.02
C SER A 866 20.75 -42.17 -20.10
N SER A 867 19.77 -42.97 -19.71
CA SER A 867 19.78 -44.44 -19.77
C SER A 867 19.07 -45.00 -21.02
N GLY A 868 18.47 -44.13 -21.85
CA GLY A 868 17.71 -44.54 -23.02
C GLY A 868 16.29 -45.03 -22.73
N ASN A 869 15.79 -44.79 -21.51
CA ASN A 869 14.40 -45.07 -21.17
C ASN A 869 13.54 -43.83 -21.44
N THR A 870 12.40 -44.05 -22.09
CA THR A 870 11.37 -43.03 -22.25
C THR A 870 10.67 -42.84 -20.91
N VAL A 871 10.90 -41.71 -20.26
CA VAL A 871 10.11 -41.28 -19.11
C VAL A 871 8.85 -40.65 -19.69
N ASN A 872 7.71 -41.34 -19.54
CA ASN A 872 6.41 -40.80 -19.90
C ASN A 872 5.93 -39.94 -18.71
N ASP A 873 6.22 -38.64 -18.74
CA ASP A 873 5.41 -37.70 -17.94
C ASP A 873 4.05 -37.58 -18.62
N TYR A 874 2.97 -37.79 -17.87
CA TYR A 874 1.62 -37.60 -18.40
C TYR A 874 1.47 -36.12 -18.82
N SER A 875 1.33 -35.91 -20.14
CA SER A 875 1.30 -34.59 -20.80
C SER A 875 0.01 -33.76 -20.58
N GLU A 876 0.05 -32.69 -19.77
CA GLU A 876 -1.06 -31.73 -19.69
C GLU A 876 -1.14 -30.83 -20.93
N ASN A 877 -1.97 -31.22 -21.91
CA ASN A 877 -2.36 -30.33 -23.00
C ASN A 877 -3.62 -29.56 -22.60
N ILE A 878 -3.47 -28.45 -21.88
CA ILE A 878 -4.59 -27.56 -21.54
C ILE A 878 -4.77 -26.50 -22.63
N LEU A 879 -5.96 -26.46 -23.22
CA LEU A 879 -6.37 -25.41 -24.17
C LEU A 879 -7.53 -24.62 -23.57
N LYS A 880 -7.29 -23.34 -23.25
CA LYS A 880 -8.33 -22.39 -22.83
C LYS A 880 -8.51 -21.31 -23.88
N ASN A 881 -9.68 -21.28 -24.51
CA ASN A 881 -10.09 -20.19 -25.40
C ASN A 881 -11.13 -19.34 -24.70
N GLN A 882 -10.90 -18.02 -24.61
CA GLN A 882 -11.85 -17.08 -24.02
C GLN A 882 -12.19 -15.99 -25.03
N ILE A 883 -13.48 -15.73 -25.21
CA ILE A 883 -14.01 -14.64 -26.03
C ILE A 883 -14.91 -13.77 -25.16
N LYS A 884 -14.58 -12.48 -25.01
CA LYS A 884 -15.40 -11.52 -24.27
C LYS A 884 -15.80 -10.38 -25.18
N ILE A 885 -17.10 -10.11 -25.25
CA ILE A 885 -17.69 -9.01 -26.01
C ILE A 885 -18.41 -8.11 -25.03
N ASN A 886 -17.98 -6.85 -24.93
CA ASN A 886 -18.65 -5.84 -24.13
C ASN A 886 -19.18 -4.72 -25.04
N TYR A 887 -20.45 -4.39 -24.87
CA TYR A 887 -21.12 -3.29 -25.55
C TYR A 887 -21.70 -2.31 -24.53
N LEU A 888 -21.09 -1.12 -24.46
CA LEU A 888 -21.52 -0.05 -23.58
C LEU A 888 -22.21 1.06 -24.38
N VAL A 889 -23.42 1.44 -23.97
CA VAL A 889 -24.18 2.57 -24.51
C VAL A 889 -24.48 3.55 -23.40
N GLY A 890 -23.89 4.75 -23.47
CA GLY A 890 -24.12 5.82 -22.50
C GLY A 890 -22.88 6.21 -21.70
N ASP A 891 -23.08 6.95 -20.61
CA ASP A 891 -22.02 7.42 -19.73
C ASP A 891 -22.14 6.73 -18.38
N LYS A 892 -21.06 6.12 -17.89
CA LYS A 892 -21.03 5.49 -16.54
C LYS A 892 -21.37 6.50 -15.43
N LEU A 893 -21.34 7.80 -15.72
CA LEU A 893 -21.67 8.88 -14.78
C LEU A 893 -23.13 9.37 -14.84
N SER A 894 -23.96 8.92 -15.79
CA SER A 894 -25.36 9.37 -15.89
C SER A 894 -26.37 8.25 -16.17
N GLU A 895 -26.51 7.83 -17.42
CA GLU A 895 -27.37 6.71 -17.81
C GLU A 895 -26.57 5.81 -18.74
N TYR A 896 -26.49 4.52 -18.40
CA TYR A 896 -25.84 3.53 -19.26
C TYR A 896 -26.61 2.22 -19.33
N ASN A 897 -26.47 1.57 -20.49
CA ASN A 897 -26.74 0.17 -20.67
C ASN A 897 -25.41 -0.53 -20.98
N ASN A 898 -25.10 -1.59 -20.25
CA ASN A 898 -23.97 -2.45 -20.52
C ASN A 898 -24.48 -3.86 -20.84
N TYR A 899 -24.04 -4.40 -21.98
CA TYR A 899 -24.30 -5.77 -22.39
C TYR A 899 -22.96 -6.47 -22.48
N SER A 900 -22.78 -7.57 -21.74
CA SER A 900 -21.60 -8.42 -21.86
C SER A 900 -21.98 -9.83 -22.23
N TYR A 901 -21.17 -10.42 -23.10
CA TYR A 901 -21.22 -11.82 -23.43
C TYR A 901 -19.83 -12.41 -23.35
N GLU A 902 -19.68 -13.48 -22.60
CA GLU A 902 -18.40 -14.14 -22.38
C GLU A 902 -18.54 -15.65 -22.62
N VAL A 903 -17.62 -16.21 -23.40
CA VAL A 903 -17.54 -17.65 -23.68
C VAL A 903 -16.16 -18.15 -23.31
N ILE A 904 -16.11 -19.24 -22.56
CA ILE A 904 -14.90 -19.95 -22.18
C ILE A 904 -15.02 -21.39 -22.68
N ASP A 905 -14.08 -21.82 -23.53
CA ASP A 905 -13.90 -23.20 -23.94
C ASP A 905 -12.63 -23.73 -23.28
N TYR A 906 -12.80 -24.63 -22.30
CA TYR A 906 -11.73 -25.23 -21.54
C TYR A 906 -11.58 -26.72 -21.89
N ASN A 907 -10.39 -27.13 -22.32
CA ASN A 907 -10.08 -28.52 -22.67
C ASN A 907 -8.88 -29.03 -21.89
N ASN A 908 -9.07 -30.15 -21.20
CA ASN A 908 -7.99 -30.98 -20.67
C ASN A 908 -7.96 -32.31 -21.45
N LYS A 909 -6.82 -32.69 -22.02
CA LYS A 909 -6.69 -33.89 -22.88
C LYS A 909 -6.30 -35.18 -22.15
N LEU A 910 -5.85 -35.12 -20.90
CA LEU A 910 -5.44 -36.31 -20.11
C LEU A 910 -6.58 -36.88 -19.29
N ASP A 911 -7.25 -36.02 -18.52
CA ASP A 911 -8.45 -36.38 -17.80
C ASP A 911 -9.66 -36.04 -18.66
N ASN A 912 -10.16 -37.04 -19.39
CA ASN A 912 -11.42 -36.95 -20.13
C ASN A 912 -12.63 -36.67 -19.21
N ASN A 913 -12.44 -36.43 -17.91
CA ASN A 913 -13.51 -36.11 -16.97
C ASN A 913 -13.63 -34.62 -16.60
N TYR A 914 -12.73 -33.72 -17.04
CA TYR A 914 -12.83 -32.29 -16.68
C TYR A 914 -12.51 -31.33 -17.83
N SER A 915 -13.44 -31.21 -18.77
CA SER A 915 -13.44 -30.20 -19.85
C SER A 915 -14.81 -29.54 -19.90
N TYR A 916 -14.91 -28.22 -20.04
CA TYR A 916 -16.21 -27.53 -19.98
C TYR A 916 -16.34 -26.38 -20.97
N TYR A 917 -17.59 -26.08 -21.30
CA TYR A 917 -18.01 -24.84 -21.95
C TYR A 917 -18.73 -23.97 -20.93
N GLN A 918 -18.28 -22.73 -20.72
CA GLN A 918 -18.98 -21.74 -19.91
C GLN A 918 -19.44 -20.57 -20.78
N ASN A 919 -20.70 -20.19 -20.63
CA ASN A 919 -21.27 -19.00 -21.25
C ASN A 919 -21.83 -18.09 -20.15
N GLU A 920 -21.45 -16.83 -20.16
CA GLU A 920 -22.00 -15.82 -19.27
C GLU A 920 -22.62 -14.68 -20.09
N VAL A 921 -23.87 -14.36 -19.76
CA VAL A 921 -24.60 -13.21 -20.32
C VAL A 921 -24.89 -12.27 -19.18
N SER A 922 -24.50 -11.01 -19.31
CA SER A 922 -24.88 -9.97 -18.36
C SER A 922 -25.52 -8.76 -19.05
N TYR A 923 -26.54 -8.23 -18.40
CA TYR A 923 -27.17 -6.97 -18.75
C TYR A 923 -27.23 -6.09 -17.51
N GLU A 924 -26.80 -4.85 -17.66
CA GLU A 924 -26.83 -3.87 -16.60
C GLU A 924 -27.42 -2.56 -17.13
N TYR A 925 -28.46 -2.09 -16.46
CA TYR A 925 -29.04 -0.77 -16.65
C TYR A 925 -28.94 0.04 -15.37
N ASN A 926 -28.42 1.25 -15.50
CA ASN A 926 -28.38 2.21 -14.42
C ASN A 926 -28.84 3.58 -14.92
N ASP A 927 -29.84 4.14 -14.25
CA ASP A 927 -30.33 5.50 -14.48
C ASP A 927 -30.07 6.33 -13.21
N LEU A 928 -28.99 7.09 -13.22
CA LEU A 928 -28.62 8.01 -12.15
C LEU A 928 -29.37 9.36 -12.25
N LYS A 929 -30.30 9.56 -13.20
CA LYS A 929 -31.03 10.84 -13.32
C LYS A 929 -31.89 11.10 -12.07
N LYS A 930 -31.55 12.16 -11.33
CA LYS A 930 -32.50 12.85 -10.45
C LYS A 930 -33.70 13.31 -11.28
N ASP A 931 -34.89 13.31 -10.67
CA ASP A 931 -36.07 13.89 -11.31
C ASP A 931 -35.77 15.35 -11.65
N GLU A 932 -35.89 15.72 -12.92
CA GLU A 932 -35.91 17.14 -13.33
C GLU A 932 -37.07 17.91 -12.66
N ASP A 933 -38.05 17.20 -12.07
CA ASP A 933 -39.20 17.77 -11.36
C ASP A 933 -39.02 17.93 -9.83
N LYS A 934 -37.85 17.61 -9.27
CA LYS A 934 -37.51 17.97 -7.88
C LYS A 934 -36.23 18.78 -7.84
N LYS A 935 -36.35 20.04 -8.24
CA LYS A 935 -35.38 21.10 -7.91
C LYS A 935 -35.05 21.00 -6.42
N ILE A 936 -33.79 20.70 -6.09
CA ILE A 936 -33.33 20.77 -4.71
C ILE A 936 -33.20 22.25 -4.38
N ILE A 937 -34.27 22.80 -3.84
CA ILE A 937 -34.30 24.14 -3.28
C ILE A 937 -33.57 24.06 -1.94
N TYR A 938 -32.34 24.55 -1.89
CA TYR A 938 -31.72 24.84 -0.60
C TYR A 938 -32.45 26.02 0.01
N THR A 939 -33.23 25.76 1.05
CA THR A 939 -33.84 26.78 1.89
C THR A 939 -32.88 27.10 3.02
N ASP A 940 -32.63 28.38 3.26
CA ASP A 940 -31.88 28.78 4.45
C ASP A 940 -32.63 28.41 5.74
N SER A 941 -31.97 28.57 6.89
CA SER A 941 -32.50 28.23 8.22
C SER A 941 -33.80 28.94 8.66
N THR A 942 -34.40 29.79 7.81
CA THR A 942 -35.66 30.50 8.04
C THR A 942 -36.75 30.18 7.00
N GLY A 943 -36.40 29.53 5.88
CA GLY A 943 -37.35 29.15 4.84
C GLY A 943 -37.60 30.18 3.72
N GLU A 944 -36.93 31.34 3.72
CA GLU A 944 -37.28 32.46 2.83
C GLU A 944 -36.37 32.65 1.60
N TYR A 945 -35.14 32.13 1.57
CA TYR A 945 -34.24 32.26 0.43
C TYR A 945 -33.98 30.93 -0.27
N GLN A 946 -34.22 30.90 -1.59
CA GLN A 946 -34.03 29.75 -2.48
C GLN A 946 -32.84 30.01 -3.40
N VAL A 947 -31.77 29.21 -3.28
CA VAL A 947 -30.66 29.26 -4.25
C VAL A 947 -30.74 28.04 -5.15
N GLU A 948 -30.97 28.28 -6.45
CA GLU A 948 -30.80 27.28 -7.49
C GLU A 948 -29.31 27.20 -7.85
N LEU A 949 -28.68 26.06 -7.59
CA LEU A 949 -27.31 25.79 -8.04
C LEU A 949 -27.33 25.41 -9.52
N SER A 950 -26.28 25.77 -10.24
CA SER A 950 -26.10 25.30 -11.61
C SER A 950 -25.75 23.81 -11.63
N GLN A 951 -26.12 23.11 -12.70
CA GLN A 951 -25.88 21.66 -12.89
C GLN A 951 -24.39 21.29 -12.70
N SER A 952 -23.47 22.19 -13.05
CA SER A 952 -22.02 22.03 -12.87
C SER A 952 -21.56 22.12 -11.41
N GLU A 953 -22.24 22.90 -10.58
CA GLU A 953 -21.91 23.07 -9.16
C GLU A 953 -22.45 21.92 -8.31
N GLU A 954 -23.61 21.36 -8.66
CA GLU A 954 -24.14 20.12 -8.07
C GLU A 954 -23.19 18.93 -8.35
N GLU A 955 -22.70 18.77 -9.58
CA GLU A 955 -21.76 17.70 -9.95
C GLU A 955 -20.41 17.81 -9.22
N LYS A 956 -19.93 19.03 -8.94
CA LYS A 956 -18.69 19.26 -8.18
C LYS A 956 -18.87 18.93 -6.70
N LEU A 957 -20.00 19.33 -6.11
CA LEU A 957 -20.34 18.99 -4.72
C LEU A 957 -20.55 17.49 -4.55
N GLN A 958 -21.13 16.81 -5.54
CA GLN A 958 -21.38 15.38 -5.52
C GLN A 958 -20.10 14.56 -5.74
N ARG A 959 -19.17 15.02 -6.59
CA ARG A 959 -17.80 14.46 -6.68
C ARG A 959 -17.07 14.56 -5.36
N LYS A 960 -17.13 15.73 -4.71
CA LYS A 960 -16.49 15.97 -3.41
C LYS A 960 -17.13 15.15 -2.29
N PHE A 961 -18.46 14.97 -2.34
CA PHE A 961 -19.21 14.13 -1.40
C PHE A 961 -18.90 12.63 -1.60
N LEU A 962 -18.83 12.14 -2.85
CA LEU A 962 -18.46 10.75 -3.15
C LEU A 962 -16.99 10.45 -2.85
N GLU A 963 -16.09 11.43 -3.05
CA GLU A 963 -14.68 11.31 -2.65
C GLU A 963 -14.52 11.34 -1.12
N GLN A 964 -15.28 12.16 -0.40
CA GLN A 964 -15.29 12.18 1.07
C GLN A 964 -15.88 10.88 1.65
N VAL A 965 -17.01 10.39 1.12
CA VAL A 965 -17.62 9.12 1.54
C VAL A 965 -16.71 7.92 1.25
N LYS A 966 -15.86 7.99 0.22
CA LYS A 966 -14.84 6.95 -0.06
C LYS A 966 -13.59 7.07 0.82
N GLN A 967 -13.24 8.26 1.29
CA GLN A 967 -12.10 8.49 2.19
C GLN A 967 -12.44 8.27 3.68
N GLU A 968 -13.71 8.36 4.07
CA GLU A 968 -14.17 8.22 5.47
C GLU A 968 -14.55 6.78 5.85
N ARG A 969 -14.55 5.82 4.92
CA ARG A 969 -14.79 4.39 5.18
C ARG A 969 -13.50 3.70 5.65
N GLY A 970 -13.10 4.03 6.88
CA GLY A 970 -12.10 3.27 7.64
C GLY A 970 -12.61 1.87 7.97
N ILE A 971 -11.67 0.94 8.16
CA ILE A 971 -11.87 -0.49 8.45
C ILE A 971 -12.94 -0.68 9.54
N THR A 972 -14.08 -1.28 9.16
CA THR A 972 -15.09 -1.76 10.10
C THR A 972 -15.15 -3.29 9.97
N THR A 973 -14.84 -3.98 11.07
CA THR A 973 -14.90 -5.43 11.21
C THR A 973 -16.35 -5.87 11.40
N ASP A 974 -16.88 -6.61 10.43
CA ASP A 974 -18.23 -7.17 10.45
C ASP A 974 -18.26 -8.43 11.33
N ILE A 975 -18.53 -8.28 12.63
CA ILE A 975 -18.48 -9.41 13.57
C ILE A 975 -19.88 -9.99 13.89
N PHE A 976 -21.01 -9.30 13.58
CA PHE A 976 -22.34 -9.83 13.93
C PHE A 976 -23.50 -9.44 12.98
N GLY A 977 -23.24 -8.97 11.76
CA GLY A 977 -24.31 -8.53 10.84
C GLY A 977 -25.14 -7.35 11.36
N ILE A 978 -24.53 -6.52 12.23
CA ILE A 978 -25.17 -5.36 12.88
C ILE A 978 -25.15 -4.12 11.96
N ASP A 979 -24.34 -4.10 10.90
CA ASP A 979 -24.23 -2.97 9.96
C ASP A 979 -25.07 -3.10 8.67
N ASP A 980 -25.89 -4.15 8.59
CA ASP A 980 -26.62 -4.62 7.41
C ASP A 980 -27.56 -3.61 6.72
N ILE A 981 -27.80 -2.45 7.32
CA ILE A 981 -28.67 -1.38 6.81
C ILE A 981 -27.92 -0.07 6.54
N ALA A 982 -26.81 0.19 7.25
CA ALA A 982 -26.11 1.48 7.19
C ALA A 982 -25.38 1.70 5.85
N ASP A 983 -24.97 0.62 5.18
CA ASP A 983 -24.15 0.68 3.95
C ASP A 983 -24.88 0.36 2.64
N GLU A 984 -26.16 0.00 2.68
CA GLU A 984 -26.89 -0.43 1.48
C GLU A 984 -27.36 0.75 0.60
N ILE A 985 -26.78 0.83 -0.60
CA ILE A 985 -27.11 1.84 -1.61
C ILE A 985 -28.31 1.36 -2.45
N ILE A 986 -29.46 2.01 -2.28
CA ILE A 986 -30.64 1.80 -3.13
C ILE A 986 -30.65 2.85 -4.25
N TYR A 987 -30.23 2.45 -5.45
CA TYR A 987 -30.38 3.23 -6.68
C TYR A 987 -31.85 3.50 -7.04
N LYS A 988 -32.12 4.66 -7.65
CA LYS A 988 -33.47 5.08 -8.05
C LYS A 988 -34.09 4.14 -9.09
N LYS A 989 -33.31 3.77 -10.11
CA LYS A 989 -33.64 2.74 -11.10
C LYS A 989 -32.37 2.01 -11.50
N TYR A 990 -32.27 0.77 -11.06
CA TYR A 990 -31.15 -0.10 -11.39
C TYR A 990 -31.68 -1.49 -11.67
N ASN A 991 -31.26 -2.10 -12.76
CA ASN A 991 -31.56 -3.48 -13.04
C ASN A 991 -30.29 -4.18 -13.51
N LYS A 992 -29.91 -5.25 -12.83
CA LYS A 992 -28.84 -6.13 -13.26
C LYS A 992 -29.36 -7.55 -13.40
N PHE A 993 -29.02 -8.14 -14.53
CA PHE A 993 -29.29 -9.52 -14.88
C PHE A 993 -27.95 -10.20 -15.17
N THR A 994 -27.71 -11.35 -14.55
CA THR A 994 -26.56 -12.20 -14.87
C THR A 994 -27.03 -13.64 -14.97
N LEU A 995 -26.65 -14.30 -16.07
CA LEU A 995 -26.89 -15.71 -16.31
C LEU A 995 -25.56 -16.38 -16.66
N THR A 996 -25.16 -17.37 -15.88
CA THR A 996 -23.96 -18.18 -16.11
C THR A 996 -24.36 -19.63 -16.28
N LEU A 997 -23.98 -20.22 -17.42
CA LEU A 997 -24.23 -21.62 -17.75
C LEU A 997 -22.89 -22.32 -17.98
N ARG A 998 -22.61 -23.39 -17.23
CA ARG A 998 -21.45 -24.26 -17.46
C ARG A 998 -21.91 -25.66 -17.82
N ALA A 999 -21.33 -26.24 -18.87
CA ALA A 999 -21.65 -27.58 -19.32
C ALA A 999 -20.38 -28.42 -19.55
N ASP A 1000 -20.42 -29.69 -19.18
CA ASP A 1000 -19.35 -30.65 -19.43
C ASP A 1000 -19.20 -30.92 -20.93
N LYS A 1001 -18.00 -30.73 -21.45
CA LYS A 1001 -17.68 -30.82 -22.86
C LYS A 1001 -17.70 -32.27 -23.39
N ASN A 1002 -17.45 -33.26 -22.56
CA ASN A 1002 -17.49 -34.66 -22.99
C ASN A 1002 -18.93 -35.17 -23.07
N TYR A 1003 -19.82 -34.71 -22.20
CA TYR A 1003 -21.25 -35.04 -22.26
C TYR A 1003 -22.02 -34.28 -23.36
N THR A 1004 -21.60 -33.06 -23.73
CA THR A 1004 -22.16 -32.34 -24.90
C THR A 1004 -21.92 -33.01 -26.24
N LYS A 1005 -20.99 -33.98 -26.34
CA LYS A 1005 -20.77 -34.78 -27.55
C LYS A 1005 -21.83 -35.88 -27.71
N GLU A 1006 -22.38 -36.37 -26.61
CA GLU A 1006 -23.35 -37.48 -26.58
C GLU A 1006 -24.81 -36.99 -26.47
N THR A 1007 -25.03 -35.76 -25.99
CA THR A 1007 -26.35 -35.15 -25.78
C THR A 1007 -26.35 -33.64 -26.10
N ASN A 1008 -27.47 -32.93 -25.92
CA ASN A 1008 -27.52 -31.47 -26.15
C ASN A 1008 -26.90 -30.67 -24.98
N PHE A 1009 -26.50 -29.42 -25.24
CA PHE A 1009 -25.86 -28.53 -24.25
C PHE A 1009 -26.59 -28.42 -22.90
N LEU A 1010 -27.93 -28.41 -22.92
CA LEU A 1010 -28.75 -28.32 -21.72
C LEU A 1010 -28.74 -29.60 -20.87
N ASN A 1011 -28.56 -30.77 -21.49
CA ASN A 1011 -28.47 -32.03 -20.77
C ASN A 1011 -27.10 -32.25 -20.12
N ALA A 1012 -26.05 -31.59 -20.64
CA ALA A 1012 -24.68 -31.60 -20.14
C ALA A 1012 -24.37 -30.53 -19.08
N LEU A 1013 -25.38 -29.84 -18.59
CA LEU A 1013 -25.24 -28.66 -17.75
C LEU A 1013 -24.86 -29.04 -16.31
N GLU A 1014 -23.68 -28.57 -15.88
CA GLU A 1014 -23.11 -28.80 -14.53
C GLU A 1014 -23.43 -27.65 -13.58
N LEU A 1015 -23.52 -26.42 -14.09
CA LEU A 1015 -23.78 -25.23 -13.28
C LEU A 1015 -24.76 -24.30 -13.98
N PHE A 1016 -25.84 -23.96 -13.28
CA PHE A 1016 -26.78 -22.93 -13.66
C PHE A 1016 -26.79 -21.86 -12.56
N LYS A 1017 -26.35 -20.64 -12.88
CA LYS A 1017 -26.46 -19.48 -11.98
C LYS A 1017 -27.29 -18.38 -12.62
N LEU A 1018 -28.30 -17.91 -11.90
CA LEU A 1018 -29.14 -16.79 -12.29
C LEU A 1018 -29.12 -15.76 -11.15
N ARG A 1019 -28.82 -14.50 -11.47
CA ARG A 1019 -28.94 -13.39 -10.52
C ARG A 1019 -29.74 -12.24 -11.14
N LEU A 1020 -30.75 -11.80 -10.40
CA LEU A 1020 -31.60 -10.66 -10.68
C LEU A 1020 -31.46 -9.65 -9.56
N GLU A 1021 -31.14 -8.42 -9.89
CA GLU A 1021 -31.08 -7.32 -8.93
C GLU A 1021 -31.86 -6.14 -9.49
N MET A 1022 -32.89 -5.71 -8.78
CA MET A 1022 -33.82 -4.69 -9.21
C MET A 1022 -34.00 -3.66 -8.11
N HIS A 1023 -33.70 -2.40 -8.43
CA HIS A 1023 -33.92 -1.27 -7.54
C HIS A 1023 -34.94 -0.35 -8.19
N ARG A 1024 -35.96 0.03 -7.41
CA ARG A 1024 -36.96 1.00 -7.83
C ARG A 1024 -37.36 1.87 -6.66
N ASP A 1025 -36.98 3.14 -6.76
CA ASP A 1025 -37.17 4.15 -5.73
C ASP A 1025 -36.64 3.70 -4.36
N GLU A 1026 -37.53 3.41 -3.41
CA GLU A 1026 -37.20 2.99 -2.04
C GLU A 1026 -37.27 1.47 -1.84
N ASN A 1027 -37.29 0.69 -2.93
CA ASN A 1027 -37.36 -0.78 -2.89
C ASN A 1027 -36.15 -1.39 -3.61
N LYS A 1028 -35.52 -2.39 -2.98
CA LYS A 1028 -34.51 -3.27 -3.57
C LYS A 1028 -35.00 -4.70 -3.47
N LEU A 1029 -34.90 -5.42 -4.59
CA LEU A 1029 -35.22 -6.83 -4.69
C LEU A 1029 -34.02 -7.54 -5.33
N VAL A 1030 -33.46 -8.50 -4.62
CA VAL A 1030 -32.41 -9.38 -5.15
C VAL A 1030 -32.93 -10.80 -5.12
N TYR A 1031 -32.79 -11.50 -6.23
CA TYR A 1031 -33.05 -12.92 -6.32
C TYR A 1031 -31.84 -13.59 -6.99
N SER A 1032 -31.30 -14.62 -6.35
CA SER A 1032 -30.33 -15.50 -6.99
C SER A 1032 -30.71 -16.96 -6.85
N TYR A 1033 -30.39 -17.72 -7.89
CA TYR A 1033 -30.60 -19.16 -7.96
C TYR A 1033 -29.34 -19.81 -8.50
N ASP A 1034 -28.78 -20.72 -7.72
CA ASP A 1034 -27.61 -21.50 -8.08
C ASP A 1034 -27.96 -22.99 -8.00
N GLU A 1035 -27.78 -23.70 -9.12
CA GLU A 1035 -27.96 -25.15 -9.22
C GLU A 1035 -26.68 -25.79 -9.73
N GLU A 1036 -26.17 -26.72 -8.94
CA GLU A 1036 -25.00 -27.53 -9.25
C GLU A 1036 -25.43 -28.98 -9.51
N ASN A 1037 -24.89 -29.58 -10.56
CA ASN A 1037 -25.13 -30.97 -10.95
C ASN A 1037 -23.81 -31.73 -10.98
N SER A 1038 -23.79 -32.96 -10.48
CA SER A 1038 -22.66 -33.88 -10.63
C SER A 1038 -22.94 -34.87 -11.76
N ILE A 1039 -21.94 -35.09 -12.61
CA ILE A 1039 -21.99 -36.06 -13.71
C ILE A 1039 -20.96 -37.15 -13.40
N TYR A 1040 -21.40 -38.39 -13.22
CA TYR A 1040 -20.53 -39.54 -12.89
C TYR A 1040 -20.84 -40.73 -13.82
N ASN A 1041 -19.82 -41.35 -14.43
CA ASN A 1041 -19.94 -42.52 -15.33
C ASN A 1041 -20.97 -42.36 -16.48
N ASN A 1042 -21.00 -41.22 -17.16
CA ASN A 1042 -21.91 -40.93 -18.29
C ASN A 1042 -23.41 -41.08 -17.97
N VAL A 1043 -23.79 -41.09 -16.69
CA VAL A 1043 -25.18 -41.05 -16.24
C VAL A 1043 -25.36 -39.80 -15.39
N LYS A 1044 -26.26 -38.91 -15.81
CA LYS A 1044 -26.66 -37.76 -15.00
C LYS A 1044 -27.27 -38.28 -13.70
N THR A 1045 -26.54 -38.18 -12.60
CA THR A 1045 -27.07 -38.37 -11.24
C THR A 1045 -27.62 -37.03 -10.76
N LEU A 1046 -28.64 -37.06 -9.90
CA LEU A 1046 -29.45 -35.89 -9.51
C LEU A 1046 -28.61 -34.64 -9.18
N SER A 1047 -29.19 -33.45 -9.37
CA SER A 1047 -28.62 -32.16 -8.94
C SER A 1047 -28.05 -32.27 -7.53
N THR A 1048 -26.82 -31.83 -7.27
CA THR A 1048 -26.13 -32.01 -5.98
C THR A 1048 -26.51 -30.95 -4.97
N SER A 1049 -26.71 -29.71 -5.43
CA SER A 1049 -27.22 -28.63 -4.58
C SER A 1049 -28.09 -27.64 -5.36
N LYS A 1050 -29.12 -27.12 -4.68
CA LYS A 1050 -29.94 -25.99 -5.18
C LYS A 1050 -30.02 -24.93 -4.09
N THR A 1051 -29.61 -23.71 -4.41
CA THR A 1051 -29.65 -22.58 -3.49
C THR A 1051 -30.53 -21.48 -4.06
N HIS A 1052 -31.58 -21.11 -3.32
CA HIS A 1052 -32.38 -19.91 -3.60
C HIS A 1052 -32.04 -18.85 -2.56
N TYR A 1053 -31.73 -17.64 -3.02
CA TYR A 1053 -31.59 -16.47 -2.15
C TYR A 1053 -32.55 -15.39 -2.61
N LEU A 1054 -33.35 -14.87 -1.68
CA LEU A 1054 -34.28 -13.78 -1.91
C LEU A 1054 -34.07 -12.71 -0.85
N GLU A 1055 -33.80 -11.50 -1.29
CA GLU A 1055 -33.69 -10.33 -0.42
C GLU A 1055 -34.65 -9.25 -0.88
N PHE A 1056 -35.39 -8.71 0.08
CA PHE A 1056 -36.29 -7.58 -0.11
C PHE A 1056 -35.99 -6.50 0.92
N ILE A 1057 -35.70 -5.30 0.44
CA ILE A 1057 -35.52 -4.11 1.28
C ILE A 1057 -36.53 -3.07 0.84
N LYS A 1058 -37.24 -2.50 1.82
CA LYS A 1058 -38.19 -1.43 1.61
C LYS A 1058 -37.99 -0.32 2.64
N LYS A 1059 -37.74 0.89 2.16
CA LYS A 1059 -37.77 2.11 2.98
C LYS A 1059 -39.15 2.76 2.81
N ILE A 1060 -39.80 3.16 3.91
CA ILE A 1060 -41.13 3.80 3.92
C ILE A 1060 -41.11 5.00 4.87
N GLY A 1061 -41.31 6.22 4.36
CA GLY A 1061 -41.49 7.39 5.23
C GLY A 1061 -41.19 8.72 4.56
N LYS A 1062 -41.16 9.79 5.35
CA LYS A 1062 -40.70 11.11 4.91
C LYS A 1062 -39.18 11.17 5.03
N THR A 1063 -38.54 12.15 4.38
CA THR A 1063 -37.07 12.24 4.26
C THR A 1063 -36.30 12.18 5.59
N ASP A 1064 -36.91 12.52 6.72
CA ASP A 1064 -36.25 12.63 8.03
C ASP A 1064 -36.76 11.59 9.06
N GLU A 1065 -37.74 10.76 8.68
CA GLU A 1065 -38.26 9.66 9.50
C GLU A 1065 -38.70 8.51 8.56
N LYS A 1066 -37.86 7.47 8.45
CA LYS A 1066 -38.11 6.32 7.57
C LYS A 1066 -38.11 5.01 8.35
N TRP A 1067 -39.12 4.20 8.11
CA TRP A 1067 -39.08 2.79 8.47
C TRP A 1067 -38.27 2.04 7.42
N ILE A 1068 -37.42 1.13 7.87
CA ILE A 1068 -36.62 0.25 7.02
C ILE A 1068 -37.02 -1.17 7.36
N TYR A 1069 -37.51 -1.89 6.35
CA TYR A 1069 -37.84 -3.30 6.45
C TYR A 1069 -36.86 -4.04 5.55
N LYS A 1070 -36.07 -4.94 6.11
CA LYS A 1070 -35.21 -5.85 5.37
C LYS A 1070 -35.63 -7.27 5.70
N PHE A 1071 -35.89 -8.05 4.67
CA PHE A 1071 -36.21 -9.46 4.78
C PHE A 1071 -35.32 -10.21 3.78
N ALA A 1072 -34.53 -11.15 4.28
CA ALA A 1072 -33.74 -12.04 3.47
C ALA A 1072 -34.02 -13.49 3.87
N THR A 1073 -34.06 -14.36 2.88
CA THR A 1073 -34.24 -15.80 3.09
C THR A 1073 -33.38 -16.57 2.12
N LYS A 1074 -32.75 -17.62 2.64
CA LYS A 1074 -31.91 -18.54 1.89
C LYS A 1074 -32.43 -19.96 2.08
N TYR A 1075 -32.73 -20.63 0.99
CA TYR A 1075 -33.09 -22.05 0.96
C TYR A 1075 -31.96 -22.82 0.32
N LYS A 1076 -31.51 -23.89 0.97
CA LYS A 1076 -30.47 -24.77 0.44
C LYS A 1076 -30.99 -26.20 0.45
N THR A 1077 -30.97 -26.83 -0.71
CA THR A 1077 -31.32 -28.23 -0.89
C THR A 1077 -30.05 -29.01 -1.20
N GLU A 1078 -29.65 -29.93 -0.32
CA GLU A 1078 -28.55 -30.86 -0.58
C GLU A 1078 -29.14 -32.23 -0.92
N LEU A 1079 -28.88 -32.69 -2.14
CA LEU A 1079 -29.54 -33.84 -2.74
C LEU A 1079 -28.58 -35.04 -2.75
N LYS A 1080 -28.19 -35.50 -1.56
CA LYS A 1080 -27.27 -36.64 -1.40
C LYS A 1080 -27.96 -38.01 -1.33
N ASP A 1081 -29.27 -38.07 -1.10
CA ASP A 1081 -30.04 -39.33 -1.09
C ASP A 1081 -31.56 -39.13 -1.36
N SER A 1082 -32.27 -40.23 -1.63
CA SER A 1082 -33.71 -40.29 -2.00
C SER A 1082 -34.72 -39.68 -1.00
N ASN A 1083 -34.26 -39.22 0.18
CA ASN A 1083 -35.01 -38.41 1.14
C ASN A 1083 -34.36 -37.02 1.29
N SER A 1084 -34.41 -36.22 0.24
CA SER A 1084 -33.90 -34.86 0.23
C SER A 1084 -34.98 -33.90 0.71
N GLU A 1085 -34.76 -33.28 1.88
CA GLU A 1085 -35.63 -32.23 2.39
C GLU A 1085 -35.05 -30.86 2.00
N GLU A 1086 -35.90 -30.00 1.42
CA GLU A 1086 -35.58 -28.58 1.25
C GLU A 1086 -35.50 -27.93 2.64
N ASN A 1087 -34.29 -27.60 3.10
CA ASN A 1087 -34.09 -26.96 4.38
C ASN A 1087 -33.93 -25.45 4.21
N LEU A 1088 -34.65 -24.71 5.05
CA LEU A 1088 -34.45 -23.28 5.22
C LEU A 1088 -33.09 -23.08 5.91
N ASP A 1089 -32.13 -22.46 5.22
CA ASP A 1089 -30.74 -22.34 5.68
C ASP A 1089 -30.57 -21.09 6.57
N GLU A 1090 -31.18 -19.98 6.14
CA GLU A 1090 -31.17 -18.71 6.88
C GLU A 1090 -32.47 -17.92 6.66
N VAL A 1091 -33.00 -17.33 7.73
CA VAL A 1091 -33.99 -16.24 7.66
C VAL A 1091 -33.51 -15.07 8.48
N ARG A 1092 -33.46 -13.91 7.83
CA ARG A 1092 -33.14 -12.64 8.45
C ARG A 1092 -34.28 -11.66 8.27
N ALA A 1093 -34.79 -11.15 9.39
CA ALA A 1093 -35.80 -10.11 9.40
C ALA A 1093 -35.31 -8.94 10.26
N THR A 1094 -35.15 -7.78 9.63
CA THR A 1094 -34.69 -6.56 10.30
C THR A 1094 -35.74 -5.47 10.15
N ILE A 1095 -36.10 -4.88 11.29
CA ILE A 1095 -36.97 -3.71 11.36
C ILE A 1095 -36.17 -2.57 11.98
N GLY A 1096 -35.90 -1.57 11.15
CA GLY A 1096 -35.26 -0.33 11.56
C GLY A 1096 -36.21 0.84 11.46
N LYS A 1097 -35.92 1.88 12.24
CA LYS A 1097 -36.49 3.20 12.03
C LYS A 1097 -35.39 4.25 12.16
N GLU A 1098 -35.15 4.93 11.05
CA GLU A 1098 -34.48 6.22 11.06
C GLU A 1098 -35.41 7.24 11.69
N ILE A 1099 -34.93 7.87 12.75
CA ILE A 1099 -35.57 9.03 13.36
C ILE A 1099 -34.64 10.24 13.19
N GLU A 1100 -35.18 11.43 13.37
CA GLU A 1100 -34.48 12.69 13.17
C GLU A 1100 -33.03 12.80 13.69
N PHE A 1101 -32.73 12.21 14.85
CA PHE A 1101 -31.47 12.38 15.56
C PHE A 1101 -30.65 11.08 15.68
N GLY A 1102 -31.14 9.99 15.10
CA GLY A 1102 -30.51 8.69 15.20
C GLY A 1102 -31.31 7.59 14.50
N GLN A 1103 -30.83 6.37 14.56
CA GLN A 1103 -31.55 5.20 14.07
C GLN A 1103 -31.61 4.17 15.17
N TRP A 1104 -32.73 3.45 15.27
CA TRP A 1104 -32.76 2.19 15.97
C TRP A 1104 -33.10 1.08 15.00
N GLN A 1105 -32.59 -0.11 15.26
CA GLN A 1105 -32.98 -1.31 14.54
C GLN A 1105 -33.07 -2.49 15.48
N THR A 1106 -33.94 -3.43 15.12
CA THR A 1106 -33.96 -4.75 15.71
C THR A 1106 -33.87 -5.78 14.60
N SER A 1107 -32.97 -6.74 14.77
CA SER A 1107 -32.77 -7.83 13.82
C SER A 1107 -33.11 -9.15 14.52
N TYR A 1108 -33.78 -10.01 13.78
CA TYR A 1108 -33.99 -11.40 14.12
C TYR A 1108 -33.36 -12.26 13.02
N THR A 1109 -32.38 -13.06 13.40
CA THR A 1109 -31.72 -14.02 12.50
C THR A 1109 -31.97 -15.42 13.01
N LEU A 1110 -32.35 -16.32 12.11
CA LEU A 1110 -32.55 -17.74 12.35
C LEU A 1110 -31.65 -18.51 11.39
N ASP A 1111 -30.63 -19.17 11.92
CA ASP A 1111 -29.61 -19.86 11.13
C ASP A 1111 -29.63 -21.37 11.40
N TRP A 1112 -29.55 -22.17 10.36
CA TRP A 1112 -29.48 -23.63 10.50
C TRP A 1112 -28.07 -24.07 10.89
N ASN A 1113 -27.94 -24.66 12.07
CA ASN A 1113 -26.68 -25.22 12.55
C ASN A 1113 -26.57 -26.69 12.15
N GLN A 1114 -25.73 -26.99 11.16
CA GLN A 1114 -25.55 -28.34 10.64
C GLN A 1114 -24.97 -29.32 11.68
N THR A 1115 -24.10 -28.85 12.57
CA THR A 1115 -23.44 -29.68 13.60
C THR A 1115 -24.44 -30.19 14.65
N TYR A 1116 -25.39 -29.35 15.04
CA TYR A 1116 -26.36 -29.67 16.09
C TYR A 1116 -27.78 -29.96 15.56
N LEU A 1117 -27.97 -29.95 14.24
CA LEU A 1117 -29.24 -30.20 13.54
C LEU A 1117 -30.41 -29.38 14.12
N ARG A 1118 -30.17 -28.09 14.40
CA ARG A 1118 -31.16 -27.18 14.99
C ARG A 1118 -31.01 -25.76 14.44
N TYR A 1119 -32.04 -24.95 14.65
CA TYR A 1119 -31.94 -23.51 14.38
C TYR A 1119 -31.42 -22.75 15.60
N ASP A 1120 -30.34 -22.00 15.41
CA ASP A 1120 -29.87 -21.01 16.38
C ASP A 1120 -30.54 -19.67 16.04
N TYR A 1121 -30.99 -18.93 17.06
CA TYR A 1121 -31.60 -17.61 16.86
C TYR A 1121 -30.81 -16.52 17.57
N THR A 1122 -30.72 -15.38 16.88
CA THR A 1122 -30.09 -14.16 17.39
C THR A 1122 -31.09 -13.02 17.33
N ILE A 1123 -31.30 -12.35 18.47
CA ILE A 1123 -32.06 -11.10 18.54
C ILE A 1123 -31.09 -9.98 18.88
N SER A 1124 -31.04 -8.95 18.05
CA SER A 1124 -30.25 -7.75 18.32
C SER A 1124 -31.12 -6.49 18.35
N PHE A 1125 -30.67 -5.53 19.15
CA PHE A 1125 -31.18 -4.17 19.19
C PHE A 1125 -29.98 -3.22 19.15
N SER A 1126 -30.01 -2.24 18.27
CA SER A 1126 -29.02 -1.16 18.27
C SER A 1126 -29.68 0.21 18.14
N PHE A 1127 -29.02 1.22 18.70
CA PHE A 1127 -29.37 2.62 18.62
C PHE A 1127 -28.13 3.48 18.36
N ASN A 1128 -28.13 4.22 17.26
CA ASN A 1128 -27.02 5.07 16.85
C ASN A 1128 -27.48 6.53 16.76
N LEU A 1129 -26.72 7.46 17.34
CA LEU A 1129 -26.95 8.90 17.19
C LEU A 1129 -26.24 9.40 15.93
N PHE A 1130 -26.96 10.06 15.02
CA PHE A 1130 -26.35 10.56 13.78
C PHE A 1130 -25.30 11.66 14.01
N THR A 1131 -25.40 12.39 15.14
CA THR A 1131 -24.40 13.41 15.52
C THR A 1131 -23.09 12.80 16.01
N PHE A 1132 -23.11 11.52 16.42
CA PHE A 1132 -21.95 10.79 16.93
C PHE A 1132 -22.00 9.33 16.42
N PRO A 1133 -21.79 9.11 15.10
CA PRO A 1133 -22.03 7.81 14.47
C PRO A 1133 -21.16 6.69 15.05
N ASP A 1134 -19.92 7.02 15.46
CA ASP A 1134 -18.95 6.07 16.06
C ASP A 1134 -19.26 5.75 17.54
N LYS A 1135 -20.40 6.21 18.06
CA LYS A 1135 -20.80 6.09 19.48
C LYS A 1135 -22.20 5.44 19.57
N SER A 1136 -22.33 4.24 19.00
CA SER A 1136 -23.53 3.39 19.03
C SER A 1136 -23.79 2.75 20.40
N ILE A 1137 -25.04 2.34 20.64
CA ILE A 1137 -25.45 1.51 21.78
C ILE A 1137 -26.11 0.26 21.20
N GLY A 1138 -25.51 -0.91 21.41
CA GLY A 1138 -26.02 -2.20 20.95
C GLY A 1138 -26.22 -3.18 22.09
N ILE A 1139 -27.27 -4.00 22.00
CA ILE A 1139 -27.48 -5.18 22.86
C ILE A 1139 -27.93 -6.30 21.93
N ALA A 1140 -27.22 -7.42 21.93
CA ALA A 1140 -27.62 -8.64 21.24
C ALA A 1140 -27.83 -9.78 22.24
N LYS A 1141 -28.51 -10.81 21.76
CA LYS A 1141 -28.80 -12.00 22.52
C LYS A 1141 -28.78 -13.18 21.58
N LYS A 1142 -27.80 -14.05 21.74
CA LYS A 1142 -27.68 -15.33 21.05
C LYS A 1142 -28.08 -16.45 21.99
N SER A 1143 -28.88 -17.40 21.52
CA SER A 1143 -29.29 -18.56 22.30
C SER A 1143 -28.48 -19.78 21.88
N THR A 1144 -27.50 -20.17 22.70
CA THR A 1144 -26.79 -21.44 22.57
C THR A 1144 -26.89 -22.19 23.92
N GLU A 1145 -27.63 -23.32 23.90
CA GLU A 1145 -27.99 -24.15 25.06
C GLU A 1145 -28.98 -23.53 26.07
N ASN A 1146 -29.49 -24.34 27.00
CA ASN A 1146 -30.53 -23.98 28.01
C ASN A 1146 -30.12 -22.87 29.01
N GLU A 1147 -29.13 -22.03 28.70
CA GLU A 1147 -28.74 -20.88 29.48
C GLU A 1147 -28.91 -19.56 28.71
N LEU A 1148 -29.49 -18.58 29.39
CA LEU A 1148 -29.73 -17.23 28.88
C LEU A 1148 -28.42 -16.41 28.92
N LYS A 1149 -27.69 -16.30 27.81
CA LYS A 1149 -26.54 -15.39 27.67
C LYS A 1149 -26.96 -14.06 27.03
N LEU A 1150 -26.39 -12.95 27.50
CA LEU A 1150 -26.64 -11.56 27.06
C LEU A 1150 -25.32 -11.05 26.47
N GLU A 1151 -25.29 -10.74 25.17
CA GLU A 1151 -24.07 -10.41 24.42
C GLU A 1151 -24.19 -8.99 23.87
N ALA A 1152 -23.44 -8.02 24.40
CA ALA A 1152 -23.45 -6.65 23.88
C ALA A 1152 -22.11 -6.34 23.20
N GLY A 1153 -22.12 -6.22 21.87
CA GLY A 1153 -20.91 -5.95 21.06
C GLY A 1153 -20.48 -4.48 21.09
N ILE A 1154 -19.15 -4.26 21.12
CA ILE A 1154 -18.44 -2.97 20.93
C ILE A 1154 -18.12 -2.77 19.46
#